data_AF-A0A9P9A8R2-F1
#
_entry.id   AF-A0A9P9A8R2-F1
#
_cell.length_a   1.000
_cell.length_b   1.000
_cell.length_c   1.000
_cell.angle_alpha   90.00
_cell.angle_beta   90.00
_cell.angle_gamma   90.00
#
_symmetry.space_group_name_H-M   'P 1'
#
loop_
_entity.id
_entity.type
_entity.pdbx_description
1 polymer ?
#
loop_
_entity_poly.entity_id
_entity_poly.type
_entity_poly.pdbx_seq_one_letter_code
_entity_poly.pdbx_strand_id
1 'polypeptide(L)'
;MPGRTWVTPLRPSLYASDDDMGKKDDDHKTPRRPHWQPAAPVHVPSRRSFRRLVILLLASAGAWLVFRYVSIDLGFENHSASRYSHQGEPVRGGRRGSVKSVAGGAPERTFDGPIKFHELAASLRTLTPMRGGLPRNKNVLFAAASLQSAAVLLPMACDMGRERRTYVHFALISRDSMSIADLRRVNGVDESCGINFHDARPDFADVATDARMIHATTRALYHIQNYMHPQAIVIDATEDREEEYFLRGARRQTDFMGVPLIELPDGSARQLSWLTRLDAASLAAWHRSTVDIVVQAPLTGAGSLMRLLKSLSAMDFDASEVPHLTVELPPVIEPALEKFLEQFRWPPRRAANARAAQMLTLRRRMPRERLTEEESAARFLESFWPRTAHSHVLVLSPQAELTPQFFHYLKFSTLEYIYSQTTVSMSWDKRLLGLGLIVPPALLDGVRDFKPPKPLPIDGEKPEEGQGTSFLWQAPNSDAMLITGPRWIELQSFVTRSLERRRAEAAPELLTSKTVGKQHPAWLEHLLRLARARGYLTLYPDADTAGAVATVHKELFQAPEEYGKDLEKDQPRDGVKTVDSDDDSDDGHATQAAPLLGIMDTLPDGGRLVSLDHVPYLTWEGTSATLGELDSASLQFSTEWRQRVGGCDDVADSLSKDLFCE
;
A
#
# COMPACT_ATOMS: atom_id res chain seq x y z
N MET A 1 80.13 17.72 34.33
CA MET A 1 80.06 19.09 33.75
C MET A 1 79.19 19.03 32.50
N PRO A 2 78.39 20.08 32.24
CA PRO A 2 76.91 20.12 32.22
C PRO A 2 76.29 19.64 30.89
N GLY A 3 74.99 19.36 30.73
CA GLY A 3 73.83 19.40 31.62
C GLY A 3 72.51 19.21 30.84
N ARG A 4 71.39 19.15 31.60
CA ARG A 4 69.96 19.40 31.22
C ARG A 4 69.30 18.43 30.21
N THR A 5 68.05 18.01 30.30
CA THR A 5 66.89 18.13 31.22
C THR A 5 65.83 17.09 30.79
N TRP A 6 65.04 16.63 31.77
CA TRP A 6 63.74 15.91 31.82
C TRP A 6 62.83 15.92 30.55
N VAL A 7 62.00 14.91 30.25
CA VAL A 7 60.73 14.54 30.91
C VAL A 7 60.21 13.17 30.38
N THR A 8 59.58 12.37 31.25
CA THR A 8 58.81 11.12 30.99
C THR A 8 57.30 11.42 30.82
N PRO A 9 56.40 10.42 30.71
CA PRO A 9 56.18 9.43 29.65
C PRO A 9 54.70 9.50 29.14
N LEU A 10 54.27 8.64 28.21
CA LEU A 10 53.00 7.89 28.33
C LEU A 10 52.83 6.88 27.18
N ARG A 11 52.10 5.83 27.53
CA ARG A 11 52.04 4.49 26.96
C ARG A 11 50.88 4.32 25.94
N PRO A 12 50.76 3.14 25.31
CA PRO A 12 50.37 2.98 23.91
C PRO A 12 48.96 2.40 23.74
N SER A 13 48.54 2.22 22.49
CA SER A 13 48.00 0.95 21.97
C SER A 13 47.53 1.17 20.55
N LEU A 14 48.05 0.40 19.59
CA LEU A 14 47.29 -0.16 18.47
C LEU A 14 48.12 -1.22 17.71
N TYR A 15 47.45 -2.33 17.43
CA TYR A 15 47.61 -3.32 16.34
C TYR A 15 48.73 -4.40 16.32
N ALA A 16 48.21 -5.63 16.18
CA ALA A 16 48.50 -6.70 15.19
C ALA A 16 49.90 -7.31 15.06
N SER A 17 49.92 -8.64 15.03
CA SER A 17 50.67 -9.41 14.03
C SER A 17 50.20 -10.87 13.96
N ASP A 18 50.10 -11.32 12.72
CA ASP A 18 49.92 -12.67 12.18
C ASP A 18 51.10 -13.62 12.45
N ASP A 19 50.90 -14.85 11.95
CA ASP A 19 51.82 -15.96 11.68
C ASP A 19 52.04 -16.96 12.84
N ASP A 20 51.77 -18.26 12.67
CA ASP A 20 52.50 -19.13 11.74
C ASP A 20 52.05 -20.61 11.77
N MET A 21 52.21 -21.26 10.61
CA MET A 21 52.49 -22.69 10.34
C MET A 21 51.44 -23.81 10.54
N GLY A 22 50.98 -24.29 9.39
CA GLY A 22 50.58 -25.68 9.16
C GLY A 22 51.74 -26.57 8.66
N LYS A 23 51.61 -27.87 8.97
CA LYS A 23 52.25 -29.06 8.36
C LYS A 23 51.72 -30.28 9.16
N LYS A 24 51.37 -31.44 8.63
CA LYS A 24 51.70 -32.12 7.38
C LYS A 24 50.81 -33.38 7.32
N ASP A 25 50.16 -33.65 6.20
CA ASP A 25 49.56 -34.95 5.90
C ASP A 25 50.64 -35.98 5.52
N ASP A 26 50.46 -37.24 5.90
CA ASP A 26 51.08 -38.42 5.27
C ASP A 26 50.20 -39.68 5.52
N ASP A 27 49.54 -40.13 4.44
CA ASP A 27 49.43 -41.51 3.94
C ASP A 27 49.03 -42.72 4.84
N HIS A 28 47.87 -43.34 4.54
CA HIS A 28 47.74 -44.70 3.92
C HIS A 28 46.42 -45.46 4.23
N LYS A 29 45.78 -45.92 3.14
CA LYS A 29 45.17 -47.25 2.85
C LYS A 29 44.03 -47.86 3.73
N THR A 30 42.92 -48.12 3.02
CA THR A 30 41.79 -49.09 3.14
C THR A 30 42.12 -50.52 3.69
N PRO A 31 41.17 -51.49 3.90
CA PRO A 31 39.70 -51.51 4.07
C PRO A 31 39.13 -52.50 5.17
N ARG A 32 37.80 -52.42 5.42
CA ARG A 32 36.77 -53.45 5.82
C ARG A 32 37.04 -54.58 6.87
N ARG A 33 36.27 -54.50 7.98
CA ARG A 33 35.42 -55.54 8.71
C ARG A 33 36.10 -56.81 9.29
N PRO A 34 35.46 -57.68 10.12
CA PRO A 34 34.21 -57.62 10.93
C PRO A 34 34.31 -58.16 12.40
N HIS A 35 33.24 -57.91 13.18
CA HIS A 35 32.60 -58.70 14.27
C HIS A 35 33.42 -59.45 15.34
N TRP A 36 33.15 -59.18 16.63
CA TRP A 36 32.39 -60.07 17.54
C TRP A 36 32.10 -59.42 18.91
N GLN A 37 30.88 -59.65 19.40
CA GLN A 37 30.30 -59.33 20.73
C GLN A 37 30.82 -60.35 21.79
N PRO A 38 30.58 -60.28 23.14
CA PRO A 38 29.36 -59.80 23.81
C PRO A 38 29.41 -59.28 25.29
N ALA A 39 28.22 -58.82 25.73
CA ALA A 39 27.60 -58.80 27.07
C ALA A 39 28.20 -57.96 28.22
N ALA A 40 27.47 -57.32 29.13
CA ALA A 40 26.15 -56.69 29.26
C ALA A 40 26.17 -55.92 30.63
N PRO A 41 25.06 -55.36 31.15
CA PRO A 41 24.66 -53.95 31.10
C PRO A 41 24.66 -53.27 32.48
N VAL A 42 24.34 -51.95 32.57
CA VAL A 42 23.83 -51.17 33.76
C VAL A 42 24.28 -49.68 33.63
N HIS A 43 23.49 -48.61 33.81
CA HIS A 43 22.06 -48.37 34.02
C HIS A 43 21.69 -46.99 33.43
N VAL A 44 20.62 -46.94 32.64
CA VAL A 44 19.95 -45.71 32.18
C VAL A 44 18.88 -45.32 33.22
N PRO A 45 18.81 -44.07 33.71
CA PRO A 45 17.65 -43.61 34.47
C PRO A 45 16.44 -43.48 33.54
N SER A 46 15.36 -44.15 33.93
CA SER A 46 14.10 -44.36 33.22
C SER A 46 13.39 -43.07 32.76
N ARG A 47 12.86 -43.11 31.53
CA ARG A 47 11.98 -42.12 30.86
C ARG A 47 10.72 -41.68 31.65
N ARG A 48 10.43 -42.23 32.83
CA ARG A 48 9.29 -41.78 33.67
C ARG A 48 9.65 -40.65 34.64
N SER A 49 10.91 -40.48 35.02
CA SER A 49 11.34 -39.38 35.91
C SER A 49 11.57 -38.06 35.15
N PHE A 50 12.00 -38.10 33.89
CA PHE A 50 12.17 -36.91 33.04
C PHE A 50 10.84 -36.24 32.67
N ARG A 51 9.78 -37.04 32.43
CA ARG A 51 8.44 -36.48 32.15
C ARG A 51 7.85 -35.73 33.34
N ARG A 52 8.10 -36.19 34.58
CA ARG A 52 7.64 -35.49 35.79
C ARG A 52 8.38 -34.17 36.01
N LEU A 53 9.66 -34.12 35.63
CA LEU A 53 10.48 -32.91 35.71
C LEU A 53 10.05 -31.85 34.69
N VAL A 54 9.72 -32.26 33.46
CA VAL A 54 9.18 -31.36 32.42
C VAL A 54 7.78 -30.84 32.78
N ILE A 55 6.91 -31.69 33.34
CA ILE A 55 5.56 -31.27 33.78
C ILE A 55 5.65 -30.30 34.97
N LEU A 56 6.58 -30.52 35.91
CA LEU A 56 6.80 -29.57 37.02
C LEU A 56 7.34 -28.23 36.54
N LEU A 57 8.20 -28.20 35.53
CA LEU A 57 8.71 -26.96 34.92
C LEU A 57 7.62 -26.20 34.14
N LEU A 58 6.75 -26.90 33.42
CA LEU A 58 5.62 -26.27 32.74
C LEU A 58 4.56 -25.76 33.73
N ALA A 59 4.31 -26.50 34.81
CA ALA A 59 3.40 -26.07 35.86
C ALA A 59 3.93 -24.86 36.64
N SER A 60 5.24 -24.81 36.92
CA SER A 60 5.85 -23.65 37.58
C SER A 60 5.92 -22.42 36.66
N ALA A 61 6.18 -22.60 35.37
CA ALA A 61 6.11 -21.52 34.38
C ALA A 61 4.68 -20.98 34.21
N GLY A 62 3.68 -21.87 34.19
CA GLY A 62 2.26 -21.50 34.18
C GLY A 62 1.84 -20.77 35.45
N ALA A 63 2.25 -21.23 36.62
CA ALA A 63 1.98 -20.57 37.90
C ALA A 63 2.66 -19.20 37.99
N TRP A 64 3.88 -19.05 37.43
CA TRP A 64 4.58 -17.77 37.36
C TRP A 64 3.92 -16.79 36.40
N LEU A 65 3.41 -17.25 35.25
CA LEU A 65 2.63 -16.42 34.32
C LEU A 65 1.29 -15.99 34.93
N VAL A 66 0.59 -16.89 35.63
CA VAL A 66 -0.66 -16.57 36.35
C VAL A 66 -0.39 -15.62 37.50
N PHE A 67 0.67 -15.82 38.30
CA PHE A 67 1.06 -14.87 39.34
C PHE A 67 1.39 -13.50 38.75
N ARG A 68 2.15 -13.45 37.64
CA ARG A 68 2.51 -12.17 37.00
C ARG A 68 1.30 -11.45 36.38
N TYR A 69 0.32 -12.18 35.84
CA TYR A 69 -0.91 -11.60 35.33
C TYR A 69 -1.86 -11.17 36.47
N VAL A 70 -2.00 -11.98 37.52
CA VAL A 70 -2.90 -11.71 38.66
C VAL A 70 -2.33 -10.64 39.59
N SER A 71 -1.01 -10.51 39.74
CA SER A 71 -0.35 -9.43 40.49
C SER A 71 -0.38 -8.08 39.78
N ILE A 72 -0.68 -8.04 38.48
CA ILE A 72 -0.92 -6.79 37.73
C ILE A 72 -2.42 -6.41 37.78
N ASP A 73 -3.33 -7.36 38.04
CA ASP A 73 -4.78 -7.14 38.14
C ASP A 73 -5.35 -7.04 39.58
N LEU A 74 -4.52 -7.24 40.62
CA LEU A 74 -4.91 -6.99 42.01
C LEU A 74 -3.89 -6.08 42.70
N GLY A 75 -3.91 -4.80 42.31
CA GLY A 75 -3.37 -3.72 43.11
C GLY A 75 -4.20 -3.53 44.38
N PHE A 76 -3.76 -4.12 45.49
CA PHE A 76 -4.19 -3.73 46.83
C PHE A 76 -2.98 -3.29 47.66
N GLU A 77 -2.84 -1.97 47.81
CA GLU A 77 -2.61 -1.33 49.10
C GLU A 77 -3.55 -0.11 49.14
N ASN A 78 -4.78 -0.25 49.64
CA ASN A 78 -5.21 -0.14 51.05
C ASN A 78 -4.84 1.19 51.72
N HIS A 79 -5.75 2.17 51.63
CA HIS A 79 -6.23 2.89 52.82
C HIS A 79 -7.73 3.21 52.75
N SER A 80 -8.46 2.58 53.68
CA SER A 80 -9.76 2.94 54.28
C SER A 80 -10.98 3.21 53.39
N ALA A 81 -11.82 2.18 53.25
CA ALA A 81 -13.25 2.34 53.04
C ALA A 81 -13.93 2.79 54.35
N SER A 82 -14.53 3.99 54.34
CA SER A 82 -15.58 4.33 55.32
C SER A 82 -16.94 3.92 54.76
N ARG A 83 -17.68 3.15 55.55
CA ARG A 83 -19.02 2.66 55.28
C ARG A 83 -20.00 3.84 55.22
N TYR A 84 -20.69 4.02 54.11
CA TYR A 84 -21.89 4.87 54.08
C TYR A 84 -23.05 4.14 54.78
N SER A 85 -23.38 4.63 55.98
CA SER A 85 -24.61 4.34 56.70
C SER A 85 -25.76 5.12 56.05
N HIS A 86 -26.80 4.41 55.65
CA HIS A 86 -28.08 4.98 55.24
C HIS A 86 -28.85 5.39 56.51
N GLN A 87 -28.72 6.64 56.96
CA GLN A 87 -29.68 7.28 57.87
C GLN A 87 -29.75 8.78 57.55
N GLY A 88 -30.97 9.26 57.30
CA GLY A 88 -31.26 10.67 57.05
C GLY A 88 -32.75 10.91 56.94
N GLU A 89 -33.39 11.13 58.08
CA GLU A 89 -34.70 11.81 58.19
C GLU A 89 -34.59 13.30 57.78
N PRO A 90 -35.72 13.98 57.49
CA PRO A 90 -35.73 15.18 56.66
C PRO A 90 -35.48 16.45 57.47
N VAL A 91 -34.65 17.37 56.93
CA VAL A 91 -34.54 18.73 57.45
C VAL A 91 -34.98 19.74 56.39
N ARG A 92 -36.14 20.34 56.65
CA ARG A 92 -36.60 21.63 56.12
C ARG A 92 -35.58 22.73 56.45
N GLY A 93 -35.31 23.62 55.49
CA GLY A 93 -34.67 24.91 55.78
C GLY A 93 -33.97 25.48 54.56
N GLY A 94 -34.58 26.49 53.92
CA GLY A 94 -34.19 26.95 52.60
C GLY A 94 -33.06 27.98 52.56
N ARG A 95 -32.60 28.25 51.34
CA ARG A 95 -32.35 29.61 50.84
C ARG A 95 -32.20 29.56 49.32
N ARG A 96 -33.14 30.22 48.64
CA ARG A 96 -33.05 30.61 47.23
C ARG A 96 -31.78 31.46 47.06
N GLY A 97 -30.76 30.88 46.43
CA GLY A 97 -29.67 31.62 45.80
C GLY A 97 -30.09 31.96 44.38
N SER A 98 -30.51 33.20 44.16
CA SER A 98 -30.71 33.80 42.85
C SER A 98 -29.39 33.77 42.07
N VAL A 99 -29.25 32.87 41.09
CA VAL A 99 -28.18 32.97 40.10
C VAL A 99 -28.56 34.11 39.16
N LYS A 100 -27.92 35.26 39.37
CA LYS A 100 -27.88 36.34 38.37
C LYS A 100 -27.16 35.79 37.15
N SER A 101 -27.82 35.88 35.99
CA SER A 101 -27.22 35.72 34.69
C SER A 101 -26.06 36.71 34.54
N VAL A 102 -24.83 36.22 34.56
CA VAL A 102 -23.69 36.94 34.02
C VAL A 102 -23.53 36.48 32.57
N ALA A 103 -23.74 37.43 31.67
CA ALA A 103 -23.50 37.27 30.25
C ALA A 103 -21.99 37.08 29.97
N GLY A 104 -21.68 36.16 29.06
CA GLY A 104 -20.56 36.34 28.11
C GLY A 104 -19.15 35.94 28.56
N GLY A 105 -18.98 34.78 29.20
CA GLY A 105 -17.66 34.14 29.33
C GLY A 105 -17.78 32.64 29.12
N ALA A 106 -16.89 32.03 28.33
CA ALA A 106 -16.80 30.58 28.23
C ALA A 106 -16.67 29.97 29.64
N PRO A 107 -17.35 28.84 29.94
CA PRO A 107 -17.29 28.22 31.27
C PRO A 107 -15.84 27.96 31.68
N GLU A 108 -15.50 28.26 32.92
CA GLU A 108 -14.15 28.11 33.45
C GLU A 108 -13.78 26.61 33.47
N ARG A 109 -12.89 26.20 32.55
CA ARG A 109 -12.47 24.81 32.30
C ARG A 109 -11.57 24.28 33.43
N THR A 110 -12.15 23.99 34.58
CA THR A 110 -11.42 23.72 35.84
C THR A 110 -11.55 22.28 36.35
N PHE A 111 -12.47 21.49 35.79
CA PHE A 111 -12.75 20.16 36.33
C PHE A 111 -11.75 19.10 35.83
N ASP A 112 -11.05 18.46 36.77
CA ASP A 112 -10.02 17.42 36.52
C ASP A 112 -10.32 16.10 37.24
N GLY A 113 -11.61 15.79 37.46
CA GLY A 113 -12.04 14.59 38.18
C GLY A 113 -11.94 13.28 37.36
N PRO A 114 -12.25 12.12 37.97
CA PRO A 114 -12.27 10.85 37.26
C PRO A 114 -13.20 10.89 36.05
N ILE A 115 -12.88 10.11 35.02
CA ILE A 115 -13.64 10.07 33.76
C ILE A 115 -14.68 8.97 33.83
N LYS A 116 -15.94 9.30 33.61
CA LYS A 116 -17.05 8.35 33.49
C LYS A 116 -17.80 8.59 32.17
N PHE A 117 -18.06 7.51 31.44
CA PHE A 117 -18.90 7.55 30.26
C PHE A 117 -20.24 6.91 30.59
N HIS A 118 -21.28 7.73 30.74
CA HIS A 118 -22.62 7.25 31.11
C HIS A 118 -23.29 6.49 29.97
N GLU A 119 -23.20 7.02 28.76
CA GLU A 119 -23.95 6.54 27.60
C GLU A 119 -23.14 5.60 26.68
N LEU A 120 -21.80 5.69 26.71
CA LEU A 120 -20.93 4.90 25.82
C LEU A 120 -21.14 3.39 26.00
N ALA A 121 -21.19 2.92 27.25
CA ALA A 121 -21.37 1.50 27.54
C ALA A 121 -22.71 0.96 27.04
N ALA A 122 -23.78 1.77 27.07
CA ALA A 122 -25.10 1.37 26.58
C ALA A 122 -25.07 1.16 25.06
N SER A 123 -24.48 2.10 24.32
CA SER A 123 -24.37 2.02 22.86
C SER A 123 -23.38 0.96 22.35
N LEU A 124 -22.35 0.61 23.12
CA LEU A 124 -21.41 -0.45 22.73
C LEU A 124 -21.96 -1.86 22.96
N ARG A 125 -22.84 -2.05 23.95
CA ARG A 125 -23.44 -3.36 24.24
C ARG A 125 -24.43 -3.82 23.17
N THR A 126 -25.04 -2.90 22.44
CA THR A 126 -25.97 -3.21 21.34
C THR A 126 -25.24 -3.73 20.08
N LEU A 127 -23.90 -3.75 20.07
CA LEU A 127 -23.07 -4.13 18.92
C LEU A 127 -22.84 -5.65 18.74
N THR A 128 -23.44 -6.51 19.57
CA THR A 128 -23.33 -7.97 19.47
C THR A 128 -23.57 -8.54 18.05
N PRO A 129 -24.56 -8.09 17.25
CA PRO A 129 -24.77 -8.61 15.89
C PRO A 129 -23.70 -8.19 14.87
N MET A 130 -22.92 -7.14 15.12
CA MET A 130 -21.92 -6.60 14.18
C MET A 130 -20.54 -7.25 14.32
N ARG A 131 -20.45 -8.39 15.01
CA ARG A 131 -19.20 -9.14 15.25
C ARG A 131 -18.09 -8.27 15.86
N GLY A 132 -18.45 -7.27 16.67
CA GLY A 132 -17.49 -6.37 17.34
C GLY A 132 -16.51 -7.08 18.28
N GLY A 133 -16.82 -8.31 18.71
CA GLY A 133 -15.90 -9.17 19.48
C GLY A 133 -14.81 -9.85 18.64
N LEU A 134 -14.85 -9.76 17.31
CA LEU A 134 -13.79 -10.29 16.44
C LEU A 134 -12.79 -9.18 16.08
N PRO A 135 -11.47 -9.43 16.20
CA PRO A 135 -10.44 -8.46 15.82
C PRO A 135 -10.47 -8.06 14.33
N ARG A 136 -10.97 -8.95 13.46
CA ARG A 136 -11.25 -8.67 12.04
C ARG A 136 -12.75 -8.68 11.81
N ASN A 137 -13.30 -7.51 11.47
CA ASN A 137 -14.72 -7.32 11.22
C ASN A 137 -14.91 -6.25 10.13
N LYS A 138 -16.14 -5.73 9.99
CA LYS A 138 -16.51 -4.73 8.98
C LYS A 138 -16.72 -3.32 9.57
N ASN A 139 -16.29 -3.08 10.81
CA ASN A 139 -16.62 -1.87 11.55
C ASN A 139 -15.66 -0.74 11.15
N VAL A 140 -16.22 0.41 10.79
CA VAL A 140 -15.49 1.66 10.52
C VAL A 140 -16.05 2.74 11.42
N LEU A 141 -15.16 3.51 12.06
CA LEU A 141 -15.56 4.57 12.99
C LEU A 141 -15.31 5.95 12.38
N PHE A 142 -16.34 6.78 12.32
CA PHE A 142 -16.21 8.22 12.20
C PHE A 142 -16.23 8.81 13.61
N ALA A 143 -15.36 9.77 13.89
CA ALA A 143 -15.33 10.43 15.20
C ALA A 143 -15.09 11.93 15.06
N ALA A 144 -15.77 12.70 15.90
CA ALA A 144 -15.62 14.15 15.98
C ALA A 144 -15.79 14.63 17.43
N ALA A 145 -15.19 15.77 17.75
CA ALA A 145 -15.42 16.47 19.01
C ALA A 145 -16.18 17.78 18.80
N SER A 146 -15.92 18.48 17.71
CA SER A 146 -16.64 19.68 17.30
C SER A 146 -17.92 19.34 16.53
N LEU A 147 -18.98 20.12 16.77
CA LEU A 147 -20.21 20.02 15.98
C LEU A 147 -20.00 20.41 14.51
N GLN A 148 -19.03 21.27 14.23
CA GLN A 148 -18.71 21.67 12.86
C GLN A 148 -18.06 20.50 12.10
N SER A 149 -17.10 19.81 12.71
CA SER A 149 -16.49 18.59 12.14
C SER A 149 -17.52 17.47 12.00
N ALA A 150 -18.41 17.30 12.99
CA ALA A 150 -19.50 16.34 12.90
C ALA A 150 -20.41 16.62 11.69
N ALA A 151 -20.70 17.89 11.38
CA ALA A 151 -21.52 18.25 10.22
C ALA A 151 -20.87 17.93 8.87
N VAL A 152 -19.53 17.85 8.82
CA VAL A 152 -18.77 17.45 7.63
C VAL A 152 -18.70 15.92 7.51
N LEU A 153 -18.44 15.22 8.61
CA LEU A 153 -18.27 13.77 8.62
C LEU A 153 -19.59 12.99 8.51
N LEU A 154 -20.70 13.50 9.05
CA LEU A 154 -21.97 12.77 9.09
C LEU A 154 -22.57 12.46 7.72
N PRO A 155 -22.60 13.40 6.75
CA PRO A 155 -23.00 13.07 5.38
C PRO A 155 -22.12 11.98 4.76
N MET A 156 -20.80 12.08 4.92
CA MET A 156 -19.84 11.09 4.42
C MET A 156 -20.05 9.70 5.05
N ALA A 157 -20.30 9.65 6.37
CA ALA A 157 -20.62 8.43 7.08
C ALA A 157 -21.97 7.83 6.60
N CYS A 158 -22.95 8.68 6.28
CA CYS A 158 -24.23 8.23 5.73
C CYS A 158 -24.07 7.63 4.33
N ASP A 159 -23.29 8.28 3.46
CA ASP A 159 -23.00 7.76 2.13
C ASP A 159 -22.29 6.39 2.22
N MET A 160 -21.30 6.25 3.11
CA MET A 160 -20.65 4.95 3.36
C MET A 160 -21.64 3.89 3.88
N GLY A 161 -22.55 4.27 4.77
CA GLY A 161 -23.55 3.34 5.31
C GLY A 161 -24.56 2.88 4.26
N ARG A 162 -24.90 3.74 3.30
CA ARG A 162 -25.77 3.41 2.15
C ARG A 162 -25.14 2.42 1.18
N GLU A 163 -23.81 2.38 1.07
CA GLU A 163 -23.09 1.39 0.27
C GLU A 163 -23.23 -0.04 0.83
N ARG A 164 -23.58 -0.20 2.12
CA ARG A 164 -23.79 -1.50 2.80
C ARG A 164 -22.58 -2.47 2.73
N ARG A 165 -21.38 -1.95 2.47
CA ARG A 165 -20.13 -2.73 2.47
C ARG A 165 -19.52 -2.84 3.87
N THR A 166 -19.76 -1.83 4.71
CA THR A 166 -19.20 -1.69 6.06
C THR A 166 -20.30 -1.45 7.09
N TYR A 167 -19.99 -1.75 8.36
CA TYR A 167 -20.81 -1.30 9.49
C TYR A 167 -20.24 0.04 9.96
N VAL A 168 -21.01 1.11 9.73
CA VAL A 168 -20.57 2.47 10.02
C VAL A 168 -20.99 2.85 11.44
N HIS A 169 -20.03 3.40 12.17
CA HIS A 169 -20.21 3.91 13.52
C HIS A 169 -19.84 5.38 13.57
N PHE A 170 -20.53 6.15 14.39
CA PHE A 170 -20.22 7.55 14.64
C PHE A 170 -20.07 7.79 16.14
N ALA A 171 -18.89 8.24 16.59
CA ALA A 171 -18.66 8.60 17.99
C ALA A 171 -18.51 10.11 18.17
N LEU A 172 -19.28 10.66 19.11
CA LEU A 172 -19.15 12.06 19.52
C LEU A 172 -18.35 12.15 20.84
N ILE A 173 -17.19 12.79 20.81
CA ILE A 173 -16.31 13.02 21.98
C ILE A 173 -16.21 14.53 22.21
N SER A 174 -17.34 15.16 22.56
CA SER A 174 -17.50 16.62 22.58
C SER A 174 -17.61 17.21 23.99
N ARG A 175 -17.41 18.53 24.08
CA ARG A 175 -17.82 19.37 25.22
C ARG A 175 -19.27 19.85 25.11
N ASP A 176 -19.82 19.84 23.90
CA ASP A 176 -21.17 20.33 23.63
C ASP A 176 -22.23 19.39 24.20
N SER A 177 -23.31 19.98 24.70
CA SER A 177 -24.44 19.28 25.33
C SER A 177 -25.55 18.86 24.37
N MET A 178 -25.37 19.07 23.06
CA MET A 178 -26.35 18.70 22.03
C MET A 178 -26.66 17.20 22.09
N SER A 179 -27.94 16.82 22.04
CA SER A 179 -28.29 15.38 22.02
C SER A 179 -27.91 14.75 20.68
N ILE A 180 -27.58 13.45 20.68
CA ILE A 180 -27.31 12.71 19.43
C ILE A 180 -28.52 12.75 18.49
N ALA A 181 -29.74 12.73 19.04
CA ALA A 181 -30.97 12.83 18.26
C ALA A 181 -31.10 14.19 17.53
N ASP A 182 -30.71 15.28 18.19
CA ASP A 182 -30.69 16.61 17.56
C ASP A 182 -29.57 16.71 16.52
N LEU A 183 -28.38 16.18 16.82
CA LEU A 183 -27.26 16.15 15.87
C LEU A 183 -27.64 15.42 14.57
N ARG A 184 -28.33 14.28 14.68
CA ARG A 184 -28.87 13.54 13.52
C ARG A 184 -29.86 14.38 12.72
N ARG A 185 -30.80 15.02 13.41
CA ARG A 185 -31.87 15.82 12.78
C ARG A 185 -31.31 17.01 12.02
N VAL A 186 -30.36 17.73 12.61
CA VAL A 186 -29.75 18.94 12.00
C VAL A 186 -28.94 18.58 10.75
N ASN A 187 -28.31 17.42 10.73
CA ASN A 187 -27.48 16.96 9.60
C ASN A 187 -28.23 16.11 8.57
N GLY A 188 -29.56 15.99 8.68
CA GLY A 188 -30.37 15.21 7.73
C GLY A 188 -30.08 13.70 7.73
N VAL A 189 -29.55 13.16 8.83
CA VAL A 189 -29.20 11.74 8.95
C VAL A 189 -30.37 10.97 9.55
N ASP A 190 -31.03 10.16 8.72
CA ASP A 190 -32.13 9.29 9.12
C ASP A 190 -31.66 7.86 9.44
N GLU A 191 -32.60 6.92 9.58
CA GLU A 191 -32.27 5.50 9.79
C GLU A 191 -31.83 4.80 8.51
N SER A 192 -32.12 5.36 7.33
CA SER A 192 -31.73 4.77 6.03
C SER A 192 -30.21 4.72 5.85
N CYS A 193 -29.48 5.63 6.51
CA CYS A 193 -28.02 5.68 6.52
C CYS A 193 -27.37 4.47 7.21
N GLY A 194 -28.07 3.75 8.10
CA GLY A 194 -27.51 2.58 8.79
C GLY A 194 -26.32 2.87 9.72
N ILE A 195 -26.18 4.10 10.22
CA ILE A 195 -25.11 4.51 11.13
C ILE A 195 -25.46 4.16 12.58
N ASN A 196 -24.52 3.55 13.29
CA ASN A 196 -24.61 3.32 14.73
C ASN A 196 -23.95 4.45 15.52
N PHE A 197 -24.70 5.11 16.39
CA PHE A 197 -24.21 6.26 17.13
C PHE A 197 -23.71 5.88 18.52
N HIS A 198 -22.59 6.48 18.92
CA HIS A 198 -21.93 6.31 20.21
C HIS A 198 -21.73 7.66 20.88
N ASP A 199 -22.34 7.84 22.05
CA ASP A 199 -22.09 9.01 22.89
C ASP A 199 -20.89 8.72 23.80
N ALA A 200 -19.75 9.28 23.44
CA ALA A 200 -18.49 9.10 24.14
C ALA A 200 -18.08 10.35 24.93
N ARG A 201 -19.03 11.24 25.24
CA ARG A 201 -18.80 12.42 26.08
C ARG A 201 -18.58 12.00 27.53
N PRO A 202 -17.52 12.53 28.20
CA PRO A 202 -17.31 12.27 29.62
C PRO A 202 -18.30 13.06 30.48
N ASP A 203 -18.48 12.65 31.73
CA ASP A 203 -19.14 13.46 32.75
C ASP A 203 -18.46 14.84 32.89
N PHE A 204 -19.25 15.90 33.06
CA PHE A 204 -18.78 17.29 33.20
C PHE A 204 -17.88 17.77 32.03
N ALA A 205 -18.19 17.36 30.79
CA ALA A 205 -17.39 17.71 29.61
C ALA A 205 -17.32 19.23 29.34
N ASP A 206 -18.40 19.96 29.64
CA ASP A 206 -18.53 21.41 29.46
C ASP A 206 -17.52 22.21 30.30
N VAL A 207 -17.21 21.75 31.51
CA VAL A 207 -16.28 22.39 32.46
C VAL A 207 -14.93 21.67 32.59
N ALA A 208 -14.67 20.62 31.81
CA ALA A 208 -13.45 19.82 31.90
C ALA A 208 -12.18 20.58 31.48
N THR A 209 -11.04 20.28 32.10
CA THR A 209 -9.73 20.74 31.61
C THR A 209 -9.39 20.09 30.26
N ASP A 210 -8.52 20.71 29.45
CA ASP A 210 -8.09 20.11 28.17
C ASP A 210 -7.29 18.82 28.40
N ALA A 211 -6.48 18.76 29.46
CA ALA A 211 -5.75 17.55 29.84
C ALA A 211 -6.72 16.38 30.13
N ARG A 212 -7.80 16.65 30.88
CA ARG A 212 -8.85 15.66 31.12
C ARG A 212 -9.51 15.21 29.83
N MET A 213 -9.79 16.12 28.90
CA MET A 213 -10.42 15.78 27.62
C MET A 213 -9.52 14.96 26.68
N ILE A 214 -8.19 15.19 26.68
CA ILE A 214 -7.23 14.32 25.99
C ILE A 214 -7.30 12.90 26.54
N HIS A 215 -7.30 12.77 27.87
CA HIS A 215 -7.42 11.47 28.54
C HIS A 215 -8.78 10.81 28.30
N ALA A 216 -9.86 11.58 28.29
CA ALA A 216 -11.20 11.09 27.97
C ALA A 216 -11.26 10.55 26.54
N THR A 217 -10.72 11.27 25.56
CA THR A 217 -10.63 10.82 24.17
C THR A 217 -9.87 9.50 24.06
N THR A 218 -8.70 9.42 24.71
CA THR A 218 -7.87 8.21 24.75
C THR A 218 -8.64 7.03 25.35
N ARG A 219 -9.36 7.23 26.46
CA ARG A 219 -10.14 6.18 27.14
C ARG A 219 -11.38 5.77 26.37
N ALA A 220 -12.09 6.71 25.75
CA ALA A 220 -13.24 6.43 24.91
C ALA A 220 -12.86 5.52 23.74
N LEU A 221 -11.82 5.89 22.99
CA LEU A 221 -11.31 5.09 21.87
C LEU A 221 -10.77 3.72 22.33
N TYR A 222 -10.15 3.63 23.51
CA TYR A 222 -9.77 2.35 24.12
C TYR A 222 -10.99 1.44 24.36
N HIS A 223 -12.08 1.98 24.91
CA HIS A 223 -13.31 1.20 25.09
C HIS A 223 -13.92 0.79 23.75
N ILE A 224 -13.99 1.72 22.78
CA ILE A 224 -14.49 1.41 21.45
C ILE A 224 -13.66 0.28 20.81
N GLN A 225 -12.34 0.32 20.90
CA GLN A 225 -11.48 -0.74 20.40
C GLN A 225 -11.80 -2.10 21.02
N ASN A 226 -11.94 -2.17 22.34
CA ASN A 226 -12.15 -3.45 23.03
C ASN A 226 -13.51 -4.10 22.74
N TYR A 227 -14.54 -3.31 22.41
CA TYR A 227 -15.90 -3.82 22.18
C TYR A 227 -16.27 -3.91 20.70
N MET A 228 -15.70 -3.05 19.85
CA MET A 228 -16.07 -2.90 18.44
C MET A 228 -14.94 -3.27 17.48
N HIS A 229 -13.67 -3.13 17.88
CA HIS A 229 -12.49 -3.35 17.02
C HIS A 229 -12.62 -2.68 15.63
N PRO A 230 -12.71 -1.34 15.53
CA PRO A 230 -12.74 -0.63 14.25
C PRO A 230 -11.52 -0.99 13.39
N GLN A 231 -11.76 -1.20 12.10
CA GLN A 231 -10.70 -1.46 11.12
C GLN A 231 -10.02 -0.16 10.65
N ALA A 232 -10.73 0.97 10.72
CA ALA A 232 -10.21 2.30 10.48
C ALA A 232 -11.02 3.34 11.27
N ILE A 233 -10.38 4.47 11.59
CA ILE A 233 -11.00 5.62 12.26
C ILE A 233 -10.83 6.84 11.35
N VAL A 234 -11.92 7.53 11.03
CA VAL A 234 -11.95 8.72 10.16
C VAL A 234 -12.30 9.95 11.01
N ILE A 235 -11.48 11.01 10.92
CA ILE A 235 -11.67 12.27 11.64
C ILE A 235 -11.46 13.47 10.70
N ASP A 236 -12.05 14.61 11.03
CA ASP A 236 -11.69 15.90 10.43
C ASP A 236 -10.42 16.42 11.11
N ALA A 237 -9.36 16.68 10.36
CA ALA A 237 -8.08 17.16 10.88
C ALA A 237 -7.88 18.67 10.67
N THR A 238 -8.92 19.39 10.27
CA THR A 238 -8.91 20.84 10.11
C THR A 238 -8.73 21.53 11.46
N GLU A 239 -7.56 22.13 11.71
CA GLU A 239 -7.17 22.70 13.01
C GLU A 239 -8.15 23.77 13.54
N ASP A 240 -8.75 24.57 12.66
CA ASP A 240 -9.70 25.62 13.06
C ASP A 240 -11.13 25.11 13.31
N ARG A 241 -11.46 23.89 12.86
CA ARG A 241 -12.81 23.31 12.95
C ARG A 241 -12.92 22.27 14.06
N GLU A 242 -11.88 21.48 14.26
CA GLU A 242 -11.84 20.39 15.22
C GLU A 242 -11.11 20.79 16.51
N GLU A 243 -11.44 20.13 17.62
CA GLU A 243 -10.83 20.43 18.91
C GLU A 243 -9.42 19.84 19.05
N GLU A 244 -8.43 20.65 19.44
CA GLU A 244 -7.02 20.22 19.59
C GLU A 244 -6.86 19.05 20.57
N TYR A 245 -7.61 19.05 21.69
CA TYR A 245 -7.56 17.97 22.67
C TYR A 245 -7.97 16.62 22.07
N PHE A 246 -8.91 16.65 21.12
CA PHE A 246 -9.44 15.46 20.47
C PHE A 246 -8.44 14.94 19.46
N LEU A 247 -7.90 15.80 18.58
CA LEU A 247 -6.87 15.42 17.61
C LEU A 247 -5.67 14.76 18.30
N ARG A 248 -5.19 15.36 19.40
CA ARG A 248 -4.06 14.82 20.19
C ARG A 248 -4.40 13.50 20.86
N GLY A 249 -5.60 13.38 21.44
CA GLY A 249 -6.07 12.14 22.07
C GLY A 249 -6.27 11.01 21.06
N ALA A 250 -6.83 11.34 19.89
CA ALA A 250 -7.07 10.41 18.79
C ALA A 250 -5.76 9.84 18.25
N ARG A 251 -4.85 10.69 17.77
CA ARG A 251 -3.52 10.29 17.26
C ARG A 251 -2.78 9.38 18.25
N ARG A 252 -2.70 9.80 19.51
CA ARG A 252 -2.03 9.03 20.56
C ARG A 252 -2.64 7.64 20.75
N GLN A 253 -3.96 7.53 20.76
CA GLN A 253 -4.63 6.27 21.03
C GLN A 253 -4.65 5.34 19.81
N THR A 254 -4.79 5.88 18.59
CA THR A 254 -4.74 5.09 17.37
C THR A 254 -3.35 4.51 17.12
N ASP A 255 -2.28 5.28 17.41
CA ASP A 255 -0.90 4.80 17.35
C ASP A 255 -0.67 3.62 18.30
N PHE A 256 -1.19 3.72 19.53
CA PHE A 256 -1.11 2.65 20.51
C PHE A 256 -1.90 1.39 20.09
N MET A 257 -3.05 1.56 19.44
CA MET A 257 -3.91 0.46 19.00
C MET A 257 -3.46 -0.19 17.69
N GLY A 258 -2.63 0.49 16.89
CA GLY A 258 -2.27 0.05 15.55
C GLY A 258 -3.43 0.06 14.54
N VAL A 259 -4.43 0.91 14.78
CA VAL A 259 -5.58 1.12 13.88
C VAL A 259 -5.30 2.36 13.03
N PRO A 260 -5.50 2.32 11.70
CA PRO A 260 -5.26 3.48 10.85
C PRO A 260 -6.22 4.63 11.20
N LEU A 261 -5.62 5.79 11.50
CA LEU A 261 -6.33 7.06 11.64
C LEU A 261 -6.28 7.80 10.30
N ILE A 262 -7.44 7.96 9.67
CA ILE A 262 -7.60 8.71 8.42
C ILE A 262 -7.99 10.14 8.79
N GLU A 263 -7.04 11.04 8.63
CA GLU A 263 -7.18 12.46 8.87
C GLU A 263 -7.61 13.15 7.58
N LEU A 264 -8.80 13.75 7.58
CA LEU A 264 -9.33 14.48 6.43
C LEU A 264 -8.89 15.95 6.50
N PRO A 265 -8.11 16.45 5.52
CA PRO A 265 -7.77 17.88 5.42
C PRO A 265 -9.00 18.75 5.11
N ASP A 266 -8.84 20.08 5.15
CA ASP A 266 -9.93 20.99 4.80
C ASP A 266 -10.38 20.80 3.34
N GLY A 267 -11.69 20.85 3.09
CA GLY A 267 -12.27 20.59 1.77
C GLY A 267 -12.22 19.13 1.27
N SER A 268 -11.49 18.25 1.96
CA SER A 268 -11.24 16.88 1.50
C SER A 268 -12.47 15.97 1.55
N ALA A 269 -13.50 16.28 2.33
CA ALA A 269 -14.73 15.47 2.38
C ALA A 269 -15.40 15.31 0.99
N ARG A 270 -15.25 16.31 0.10
CA ARG A 270 -15.72 16.20 -1.29
C ARG A 270 -14.74 15.43 -2.18
N GLN A 271 -13.46 15.74 -2.09
CA GLN A 271 -12.40 15.15 -2.92
C GLN A 271 -12.10 13.68 -2.57
N LEU A 272 -12.32 13.30 -1.32
CA LEU A 272 -12.16 11.95 -0.76
C LEU A 272 -13.51 11.24 -0.59
N SER A 273 -14.57 11.72 -1.25
CA SER A 273 -15.89 11.06 -1.22
C SER A 273 -15.84 9.60 -1.68
N TRP A 274 -14.92 9.24 -2.58
CA TRP A 274 -14.66 7.86 -3.00
C TRP A 274 -14.23 6.92 -1.85
N LEU A 275 -13.69 7.46 -0.74
CA LEU A 275 -13.36 6.67 0.45
C LEU A 275 -14.59 5.93 0.99
N THR A 276 -15.78 6.53 0.86
CA THR A 276 -17.05 5.94 1.32
C THR A 276 -17.41 4.64 0.60
N ARG A 277 -16.81 4.40 -0.58
CA ARG A 277 -17.07 3.21 -1.40
C ARG A 277 -16.19 2.02 -1.03
N LEU A 278 -15.13 2.23 -0.25
CA LEU A 278 -14.21 1.19 0.17
C LEU A 278 -14.79 0.32 1.28
N ASP A 279 -14.37 -0.95 1.32
CA ASP A 279 -14.69 -1.82 2.44
C ASP A 279 -13.73 -1.63 3.64
N ALA A 280 -14.07 -2.26 4.76
CA ALA A 280 -13.29 -2.11 5.99
C ALA A 280 -11.87 -2.70 5.89
N ALA A 281 -11.66 -3.73 5.05
CA ALA A 281 -10.34 -4.35 4.87
C ALA A 281 -9.41 -3.44 4.04
N SER A 282 -9.96 -2.81 3.00
CA SER A 282 -9.30 -1.77 2.23
C SER A 282 -8.89 -0.60 3.12
N LEU A 283 -9.80 -0.08 3.96
CA LEU A 283 -9.49 1.01 4.88
C LEU A 283 -8.48 0.61 5.96
N ALA A 284 -8.47 -0.65 6.41
CA ALA A 284 -7.44 -1.16 7.32
C ALA A 284 -6.01 -1.10 6.73
N ALA A 285 -5.90 -1.09 5.40
CA ALA A 285 -4.65 -1.00 4.67
C ALA A 285 -4.26 0.44 4.28
N TRP A 286 -5.03 1.46 4.71
CA TRP A 286 -4.86 2.85 4.30
C TRP A 286 -3.41 3.35 4.41
N HIS A 287 -2.77 3.17 5.57
CA HIS A 287 -1.36 3.55 5.81
C HIS A 287 -0.35 2.42 5.55
N ARG A 288 -0.82 1.21 5.23
CA ARG A 288 0.06 0.05 4.98
C ARG A 288 0.54 0.01 3.52
N SER A 289 -0.30 0.44 2.59
CA SER A 289 -0.02 0.45 1.17
C SER A 289 0.89 1.63 0.81
N THR A 290 2.18 1.35 0.57
CA THR A 290 3.16 2.35 0.13
C THR A 290 3.49 2.16 -1.35
N VAL A 291 3.74 3.26 -2.06
CA VAL A 291 4.12 3.25 -3.47
C VAL A 291 5.43 4.01 -3.63
N ASP A 292 6.38 3.46 -4.38
CA ASP A 292 7.58 4.18 -4.82
C ASP A 292 7.58 4.31 -6.35
N ILE A 293 8.01 5.45 -6.87
CA ILE A 293 8.02 5.75 -8.30
C ILE A 293 9.42 5.48 -8.86
N VAL A 294 9.48 4.76 -9.98
CA VAL A 294 10.70 4.55 -10.76
C VAL A 294 10.50 5.06 -12.17
N VAL A 295 11.46 5.88 -12.63
CA VAL A 295 11.51 6.42 -13.99
C VAL A 295 12.86 6.12 -14.61
N GLN A 296 12.87 5.52 -15.80
CA GLN A 296 14.09 5.31 -16.59
C GLN A 296 14.24 6.45 -17.61
N ALA A 297 15.19 7.36 -17.38
CA ALA A 297 15.39 8.51 -18.27
C ALA A 297 15.96 8.07 -19.64
N PRO A 298 15.53 8.72 -20.73
CA PRO A 298 16.06 8.44 -22.05
C PRO A 298 17.49 9.00 -22.19
N LEU A 299 18.24 8.49 -23.18
CA LEU A 299 19.59 8.98 -23.47
C LEU A 299 19.60 10.45 -23.93
N THR A 300 18.59 10.83 -24.70
CA THR A 300 18.41 12.19 -25.22
C THR A 300 16.97 12.64 -25.01
N GLY A 301 16.64 13.90 -25.29
CA GLY A 301 15.26 14.36 -25.24
C GLY A 301 14.76 14.62 -23.82
N ALA A 302 15.51 15.46 -23.08
CA ALA A 302 15.19 15.87 -21.72
C ALA A 302 13.76 16.42 -21.52
N GLY A 303 13.14 16.97 -22.57
CA GLY A 303 11.82 17.58 -22.51
C GLY A 303 10.72 16.64 -22.02
N SER A 304 10.76 15.36 -22.42
CA SER A 304 9.79 14.34 -22.01
C SER A 304 9.83 14.11 -20.49
N LEU A 305 11.02 13.80 -19.97
CA LEU A 305 11.25 13.63 -18.54
C LEU A 305 10.91 14.91 -17.74
N MET A 306 11.29 16.09 -18.24
CA MET A 306 10.98 17.36 -17.58
C MET A 306 9.46 17.58 -17.49
N ARG A 307 8.68 17.21 -18.51
CA ARG A 307 7.22 17.27 -18.51
C ARG A 307 6.64 16.30 -17.47
N LEU A 308 7.09 15.05 -17.45
CA LEU A 308 6.67 14.07 -16.44
C LEU A 308 6.92 14.60 -15.02
N LEU A 309 8.14 15.06 -14.73
CA LEU A 309 8.53 15.56 -13.41
C LEU A 309 7.71 16.80 -13.00
N LYS A 310 7.40 17.69 -13.94
CA LYS A 310 6.48 18.82 -13.70
C LYS A 310 5.07 18.34 -13.36
N SER A 311 4.52 17.40 -14.13
CA SER A 311 3.19 16.83 -13.84
C SER A 311 3.15 16.20 -12.46
N LEU A 312 4.11 15.36 -12.10
CA LEU A 312 4.24 14.75 -10.77
C LEU A 312 4.27 15.80 -9.65
N SER A 313 5.00 16.90 -9.85
CA SER A 313 5.07 17.98 -8.86
C SER A 313 3.76 18.76 -8.69
N ALA A 314 2.85 18.68 -9.67
CA ALA A 314 1.54 19.33 -9.72
C ALA A 314 0.38 18.46 -9.16
N MET A 315 0.66 17.23 -8.74
CA MET A 315 -0.32 16.29 -8.18
C MET A 315 -0.88 16.67 -6.81
N ASP A 316 -2.10 16.22 -6.54
CA ASP A 316 -2.71 16.24 -5.21
C ASP A 316 -2.30 14.98 -4.41
N PHE A 317 -1.88 15.18 -3.16
CA PHE A 317 -1.43 14.13 -2.25
C PHE A 317 -2.31 14.04 -0.99
N ASP A 318 -3.46 14.71 -0.94
CA ASP A 318 -4.30 14.72 0.26
C ASP A 318 -4.79 13.32 0.68
N ALA A 319 -4.85 12.38 -0.28
CA ALA A 319 -5.21 10.98 -0.04
C ALA A 319 -4.03 10.05 0.36
N SER A 320 -2.78 10.50 0.29
CA SER A 320 -1.62 9.61 0.40
C SER A 320 -0.34 10.32 0.84
N GLU A 321 0.54 9.59 1.50
CA GLU A 321 1.93 10.05 1.65
C GLU A 321 2.58 10.26 0.27
N VAL A 322 3.45 11.26 0.18
CA VAL A 322 4.22 11.54 -1.05
C VAL A 322 5.19 10.37 -1.28
N PRO A 323 5.15 9.70 -2.45
CA PRO A 323 5.97 8.53 -2.71
C PRO A 323 7.44 8.89 -2.91
N HIS A 324 8.36 7.94 -2.68
CA HIS A 324 9.76 8.15 -3.06
C HIS A 324 9.89 8.17 -4.59
N LEU A 325 10.74 9.04 -5.12
CA LEU A 325 10.96 9.17 -6.57
C LEU A 325 12.39 8.81 -6.91
N THR A 326 12.57 7.73 -7.67
CA THR A 326 13.86 7.30 -8.22
C THR A 326 13.89 7.58 -9.71
N VAL A 327 14.87 8.37 -10.15
CA VAL A 327 15.13 8.63 -11.57
C VAL A 327 16.47 7.99 -11.95
N GLU A 328 16.43 7.00 -12.82
CA GLU A 328 17.63 6.41 -13.42
C GLU A 328 18.11 7.30 -14.55
N LEU A 329 19.33 7.85 -14.43
CA LEU A 329 19.89 8.80 -15.37
C LEU A 329 20.92 8.15 -16.31
N PRO A 330 20.96 8.57 -17.59
CA PRO A 330 21.99 8.15 -18.54
C PRO A 330 23.38 8.60 -18.10
N PRO A 331 24.47 8.06 -18.69
CA PRO A 331 25.83 8.42 -18.32
C PRO A 331 26.19 9.86 -18.65
N VAL A 332 25.58 10.42 -19.70
CA VAL A 332 25.71 11.83 -20.11
C VAL A 332 24.35 12.47 -19.95
N ILE A 333 24.29 13.57 -19.19
CA ILE A 333 23.07 14.30 -18.91
C ILE A 333 23.08 15.57 -19.77
N GLU A 334 21.98 15.86 -20.46
CA GLU A 334 21.85 17.10 -21.24
C GLU A 334 21.89 18.33 -20.31
N PRO A 335 22.59 19.44 -20.69
CA PRO A 335 22.72 20.61 -19.82
C PRO A 335 21.39 21.23 -19.38
N ALA A 336 20.34 21.13 -20.21
CA ALA A 336 19.01 21.60 -19.87
C ALA A 336 18.36 20.77 -18.74
N LEU A 337 18.53 19.44 -18.79
CA LEU A 337 18.06 18.53 -17.75
C LEU A 337 18.82 18.72 -16.45
N GLU A 338 20.15 18.88 -16.52
CA GLU A 338 20.99 19.12 -15.35
C GLU A 338 20.54 20.39 -14.60
N LYS A 339 20.39 21.52 -15.31
CA LYS A 339 19.87 22.78 -14.72
C LYS A 339 18.47 22.64 -14.13
N PHE A 340 17.61 21.83 -14.74
CA PHE A 340 16.27 21.57 -14.23
C PHE A 340 16.33 20.75 -12.94
N LEU A 341 17.12 19.67 -12.91
CA LEU A 341 17.27 18.79 -11.75
C LEU A 341 17.91 19.50 -10.55
N GLU A 342 18.80 20.47 -10.76
CA GLU A 342 19.35 21.32 -9.70
C GLU A 342 18.26 22.11 -8.94
N GLN A 343 17.19 22.49 -9.63
CA GLN A 343 16.11 23.30 -9.08
C GLN A 343 14.91 22.46 -8.63
N PHE A 344 14.79 21.24 -9.16
CA PHE A 344 13.69 20.34 -8.88
C PHE A 344 13.72 19.87 -7.43
N ARG A 345 12.59 19.98 -6.73
CA ARG A 345 12.44 19.57 -5.33
C ARG A 345 11.30 18.57 -5.20
N TRP A 346 11.59 17.48 -4.50
CA TRP A 346 10.64 16.43 -4.18
C TRP A 346 10.82 15.98 -2.73
N PRO A 347 9.78 16.00 -1.88
CA PRO A 347 8.38 16.37 -2.16
C PRO A 347 8.15 17.83 -2.58
N PRO A 348 7.03 18.15 -3.27
CA PRO A 348 6.63 19.53 -3.54
C PRO A 348 6.34 20.28 -2.24
N ARG A 349 6.72 21.57 -2.15
CA ARG A 349 6.53 22.40 -0.94
C ARG A 349 5.09 22.49 -0.44
N ARG A 350 4.13 22.36 -1.35
CA ARG A 350 2.70 22.44 -1.08
C ARG A 350 2.10 21.15 -0.49
N ALA A 351 2.81 20.03 -0.58
CA ALA A 351 2.32 18.79 0.03
C ALA A 351 2.33 18.95 1.56
N ALA A 352 1.24 18.56 2.22
CA ALA A 352 1.08 18.70 3.68
C ALA A 352 2.24 18.08 4.48
N ASN A 353 2.88 17.05 3.92
CA ASN A 353 4.04 16.35 4.48
C ASN A 353 5.41 16.92 4.04
N ALA A 354 5.50 18.16 3.55
CA ALA A 354 6.75 18.78 3.06
C ALA A 354 7.86 18.95 4.11
N ARG A 355 7.61 18.58 5.38
CA ARG A 355 8.65 18.41 6.41
C ARG A 355 9.46 17.12 6.27
N ALA A 356 9.04 16.20 5.39
CA ALA A 356 9.81 15.00 5.07
C ALA A 356 11.16 15.36 4.44
N ALA A 357 12.19 14.55 4.73
CA ALA A 357 13.49 14.64 4.09
C ALA A 357 13.36 14.56 2.55
N GLN A 358 14.37 15.02 1.81
CA GLN A 358 14.40 14.91 0.35
C GLN A 358 14.09 13.47 -0.09
N MET A 359 13.00 13.27 -0.84
CA MET A 359 12.51 11.96 -1.29
C MET A 359 12.87 11.67 -2.75
N LEU A 360 13.87 12.38 -3.29
CA LEU A 360 14.38 12.21 -4.66
C LEU A 360 15.70 11.46 -4.64
N THR A 361 15.78 10.40 -5.45
CA THR A 361 17.02 9.66 -5.69
C THR A 361 17.37 9.70 -7.17
N LEU A 362 18.56 10.21 -7.49
CA LEU A 362 19.08 10.28 -8.85
C LEU A 362 20.17 9.21 -9.03
N ARG A 363 19.91 8.21 -9.88
CA ARG A 363 20.85 7.09 -10.13
C ARG A 363 21.53 7.25 -11.47
N ARG A 364 22.64 7.98 -11.50
CA ARG A 364 23.45 8.15 -12.72
C ARG A 364 24.29 6.91 -13.02
N ARG A 365 24.28 6.47 -14.28
CA ARG A 365 25.17 5.40 -14.76
C ARG A 365 26.60 5.92 -14.98
N MET A 366 27.62 5.11 -14.66
CA MET A 366 29.02 5.44 -14.95
C MET A 366 29.50 4.93 -16.33
N PRO A 367 29.25 3.66 -16.74
CA PRO A 367 29.65 3.21 -18.07
C PRO A 367 28.99 4.00 -19.19
N ARG A 368 29.80 4.46 -20.15
CA ARG A 368 29.35 5.21 -21.34
C ARG A 368 28.89 4.32 -22.48
N GLU A 369 29.26 3.04 -22.44
CA GLU A 369 28.84 2.06 -23.42
C GLU A 369 27.31 1.87 -23.37
N ARG A 370 26.72 1.54 -24.52
CA ARG A 370 25.30 1.18 -24.60
C ARG A 370 25.08 -0.11 -23.85
N LEU A 371 24.00 -0.18 -23.07
CA LEU A 371 23.65 -1.38 -22.33
C LEU A 371 23.20 -2.49 -23.27
N THR A 372 23.56 -3.71 -22.92
CA THR A 372 22.86 -4.90 -23.43
C THR A 372 21.46 -5.00 -22.81
N GLU A 373 20.58 -5.80 -23.43
CA GLU A 373 19.23 -6.06 -22.90
C GLU A 373 19.26 -6.54 -21.45
N GLU A 374 20.24 -7.38 -21.13
CA GLU A 374 20.40 -8.01 -19.82
C GLU A 374 20.86 -7.02 -18.76
N GLU A 375 21.84 -6.18 -19.09
CA GLU A 375 22.33 -5.13 -18.19
C GLU A 375 21.28 -4.05 -17.96
N SER A 376 20.51 -3.67 -19.00
CA SER A 376 19.40 -2.72 -18.90
C SER A 376 18.30 -3.26 -17.97
N ALA A 377 17.87 -4.50 -18.19
CA ALA A 377 16.85 -5.14 -17.36
C ALA A 377 17.31 -5.33 -15.90
N ALA A 378 18.53 -5.83 -15.68
CA ALA A 378 19.05 -6.04 -14.33
C ALA A 378 19.14 -4.72 -13.56
N ARG A 379 19.71 -3.67 -14.19
CA ARG A 379 19.84 -2.35 -13.57
C ARG A 379 18.49 -1.75 -13.19
N PHE A 380 17.53 -1.80 -14.13
CA PHE A 380 16.19 -1.28 -13.88
C PHE A 380 15.51 -2.00 -12.72
N LEU A 381 15.61 -3.33 -12.67
CA LEU A 381 15.02 -4.10 -11.59
C LEU A 381 15.71 -3.84 -10.24
N GLU A 382 17.03 -3.61 -10.22
CA GLU A 382 17.79 -3.19 -9.04
C GLU A 382 17.49 -1.76 -8.56
N SER A 383 16.66 -1.00 -9.29
CA SER A 383 16.29 0.37 -8.92
C SER A 383 15.44 0.42 -7.64
N PHE A 384 14.70 -0.65 -7.35
CA PHE A 384 13.74 -0.74 -6.27
C PHE A 384 13.78 -2.13 -5.60
N TRP A 385 13.67 -2.14 -4.28
CA TRP A 385 13.42 -3.35 -3.50
C TRP A 385 12.32 -3.08 -2.46
N PRO A 386 11.21 -3.85 -2.45
CA PRO A 386 10.10 -3.61 -1.55
C PRO A 386 10.49 -3.94 -0.10
N ARG A 387 10.28 -2.98 0.80
CA ARG A 387 10.54 -3.16 2.25
C ARG A 387 9.58 -4.17 2.89
N THR A 388 8.35 -4.20 2.39
CA THR A 388 7.29 -5.10 2.85
C THR A 388 6.52 -5.62 1.64
N ALA A 389 5.69 -6.66 1.84
CA ALA A 389 4.77 -7.14 0.80
C ALA A 389 3.72 -6.10 0.35
N HIS A 390 3.59 -4.99 1.09
CA HIS A 390 2.66 -3.89 0.81
C HIS A 390 3.34 -2.68 0.19
N SER A 391 4.63 -2.79 -0.12
CA SER A 391 5.40 -1.78 -0.83
C SER A 391 5.37 -2.09 -2.33
N HIS A 392 4.64 -1.28 -3.08
CA HIS A 392 4.44 -1.43 -4.52
C HIS A 392 5.35 -0.46 -5.29
N VAL A 393 5.61 -0.76 -6.56
CA VAL A 393 6.39 0.12 -7.44
C VAL A 393 5.53 0.62 -8.58
N LEU A 394 5.52 1.93 -8.77
CA LEU A 394 4.91 2.60 -9.90
C LEU A 394 6.00 2.87 -10.95
N VAL A 395 5.92 2.16 -12.07
CA VAL A 395 6.80 2.36 -13.21
C VAL A 395 6.17 3.38 -14.14
N LEU A 396 6.89 4.46 -14.41
CA LEU A 396 6.48 5.50 -15.34
C LEU A 396 7.52 5.69 -16.42
N SER A 397 7.05 5.70 -17.65
CA SER A 397 7.83 6.10 -18.82
C SER A 397 8.02 7.62 -18.83
N PRO A 398 9.18 8.12 -19.29
CA PRO A 398 9.42 9.56 -19.51
C PRO A 398 8.40 10.23 -20.43
N GLN A 399 7.69 9.45 -21.26
CA GLN A 399 6.67 9.96 -22.17
C GLN A 399 5.31 10.21 -21.50
N ALA A 400 5.11 9.74 -20.26
CA ALA A 400 3.86 9.92 -19.55
C ALA A 400 3.68 11.36 -19.02
N GLU A 401 2.44 11.83 -19.00
CA GLU A 401 1.98 13.02 -18.31
C GLU A 401 0.74 12.66 -17.48
N LEU A 402 0.73 13.04 -16.20
CA LEU A 402 -0.31 12.64 -15.25
C LEU A 402 -1.22 13.82 -14.89
N THR A 403 -2.50 13.55 -14.62
CA THR A 403 -3.49 14.55 -14.20
C THR A 403 -3.50 14.76 -12.68
N PRO A 404 -3.83 15.96 -12.14
CA PRO A 404 -3.64 16.28 -10.72
C PRO A 404 -4.27 15.30 -9.72
N GLN A 405 -5.37 14.64 -10.07
CA GLN A 405 -6.08 13.67 -9.21
C GLN A 405 -5.55 12.23 -9.33
N PHE A 406 -4.49 12.00 -10.10
CA PHE A 406 -3.93 10.68 -10.39
C PHE A 406 -3.73 9.82 -9.13
N PHE A 407 -3.20 10.39 -8.04
CA PHE A 407 -2.97 9.64 -6.80
C PHE A 407 -4.25 9.23 -6.07
N HIS A 408 -5.36 9.96 -6.25
CA HIS A 408 -6.65 9.54 -5.71
C HIS A 408 -7.12 8.27 -6.42
N TYR A 409 -7.05 8.25 -7.75
CA TYR A 409 -7.41 7.06 -8.54
C TYR A 409 -6.47 5.88 -8.23
N LEU A 410 -5.16 6.12 -8.19
CA LEU A 410 -4.18 5.08 -7.88
C LEU A 410 -4.42 4.49 -6.48
N LYS A 411 -4.63 5.35 -5.47
CA LYS A 411 -4.90 4.92 -4.09
C LYS A 411 -6.21 4.15 -4.01
N PHE A 412 -7.28 4.68 -4.61
CA PHE A 412 -8.60 4.04 -4.62
C PHE A 412 -8.53 2.65 -5.25
N SER A 413 -7.96 2.55 -6.46
CA SER A 413 -7.81 1.29 -7.19
C SER A 413 -6.91 0.30 -6.47
N THR A 414 -5.82 0.77 -5.86
CA THR A 414 -4.92 -0.09 -5.06
C THR A 414 -5.67 -0.68 -3.86
N LEU A 415 -6.38 0.16 -3.09
CA LEU A 415 -7.11 -0.29 -1.92
C LEU A 415 -8.27 -1.24 -2.28
N GLU A 416 -9.00 -0.99 -3.37
CA GLU A 416 -10.09 -1.85 -3.80
C GLU A 416 -9.58 -3.18 -4.39
N TYR A 417 -8.65 -3.13 -5.35
CA TYR A 417 -8.29 -4.33 -6.11
C TYR A 417 -7.23 -5.20 -5.42
N ILE A 418 -6.41 -4.66 -4.52
CA ILE A 418 -5.35 -5.43 -3.83
C ILE A 418 -5.74 -5.77 -2.39
N TYR A 419 -6.47 -4.88 -1.69
CA TYR A 419 -6.68 -5.00 -0.24
C TYR A 419 -8.12 -5.31 0.18
N SER A 420 -9.11 -5.22 -0.72
CA SER A 420 -10.49 -5.49 -0.36
C SER A 420 -10.69 -6.93 0.13
N GLN A 421 -11.72 -7.11 0.95
CA GLN A 421 -12.12 -8.42 1.44
C GLN A 421 -12.53 -9.35 0.28
N THR A 422 -13.16 -8.79 -0.75
CA THR A 422 -13.57 -9.53 -1.96
C THR A 422 -12.35 -10.09 -2.69
N THR A 423 -11.34 -9.25 -2.95
CA THR A 423 -10.09 -9.67 -3.58
C THR A 423 -9.44 -10.84 -2.84
N VAL A 424 -9.26 -10.71 -1.52
CA VAL A 424 -8.61 -11.75 -0.71
C VAL A 424 -9.43 -13.04 -0.67
N SER A 425 -10.76 -12.93 -0.59
CA SER A 425 -11.65 -14.10 -0.53
C SER A 425 -11.70 -14.86 -1.86
N MET A 426 -11.62 -14.15 -2.98
CA MET A 426 -11.59 -14.71 -4.34
C MET A 426 -10.16 -15.02 -4.82
N SER A 427 -9.14 -14.84 -3.97
CA SER A 427 -7.72 -15.05 -4.28
C SER A 427 -7.17 -14.21 -5.45
N TRP A 428 -7.79 -13.08 -5.73
CA TRP A 428 -7.31 -12.14 -6.76
C TRP A 428 -5.96 -11.52 -6.41
N ASP A 429 -5.65 -11.40 -5.12
CA ASP A 429 -4.32 -11.00 -4.59
C ASP A 429 -3.19 -11.90 -5.13
N LYS A 430 -3.52 -13.16 -5.46
CA LYS A 430 -2.56 -14.14 -5.98
C LYS A 430 -2.42 -14.13 -7.50
N ARG A 431 -3.38 -13.53 -8.22
CA ARG A 431 -3.44 -13.53 -9.69
C ARG A 431 -3.08 -12.17 -10.29
N LEU A 432 -3.31 -11.09 -9.56
CA LEU A 432 -2.98 -9.75 -10.04
C LEU A 432 -1.47 -9.54 -10.05
N LEU A 433 -0.98 -9.13 -11.23
CA LEU A 433 0.36 -8.61 -11.42
C LEU A 433 0.47 -7.19 -10.86
N GLY A 434 -0.53 -6.38 -11.21
CA GLY A 434 -0.49 -4.94 -11.04
C GLY A 434 -1.68 -4.23 -11.70
N LEU A 435 -1.60 -2.90 -11.71
CA LEU A 435 -2.60 -2.01 -12.29
C LEU A 435 -1.95 -1.22 -13.42
N GLY A 436 -2.43 -1.42 -14.65
CA GLY A 436 -2.16 -0.53 -15.77
C GLY A 436 -2.92 0.78 -15.59
N LEU A 437 -2.33 1.89 -16.01
CA LEU A 437 -2.90 3.23 -15.84
C LEU A 437 -3.31 3.88 -17.16
N ILE A 438 -2.97 3.22 -18.27
CA ILE A 438 -3.33 3.61 -19.63
C ILE A 438 -3.75 2.39 -20.41
N VAL A 439 -4.57 2.57 -21.43
CA VAL A 439 -4.88 1.53 -22.41
C VAL A 439 -3.81 1.56 -23.52
N PRO A 440 -3.05 0.47 -23.74
CA PRO A 440 -2.04 0.45 -24.80
C PRO A 440 -2.68 0.59 -26.19
N PRO A 441 -2.09 1.37 -27.12
CA PRO A 441 -2.63 1.52 -28.47
C PRO A 441 -2.31 0.32 -29.38
N ALA A 442 -1.28 -0.45 -29.05
CA ALA A 442 -0.77 -1.58 -29.82
C ALA A 442 -0.50 -2.77 -28.91
N LEU A 443 -0.44 -3.97 -29.50
CA LEU A 443 0.05 -5.16 -28.82
C LEU A 443 1.55 -5.03 -28.48
N LEU A 444 2.03 -5.91 -27.61
CA LEU A 444 3.43 -5.88 -27.17
C LEU A 444 4.45 -6.07 -28.30
N ASP A 445 4.04 -6.59 -29.46
CA ASP A 445 4.91 -6.67 -30.64
C ASP A 445 5.20 -5.29 -31.28
N GLY A 446 4.37 -4.28 -31.00
CA GLY A 446 4.49 -2.91 -31.52
C GLY A 446 4.00 -2.71 -32.94
N VAL A 447 3.49 -3.76 -33.58
CA VAL A 447 3.11 -3.73 -35.00
C VAL A 447 1.60 -3.80 -35.15
N ARG A 448 0.93 -4.62 -34.34
CA ARG A 448 -0.52 -4.81 -34.43
C ARG A 448 -1.24 -3.89 -33.47
N ASP A 449 -2.28 -3.22 -33.98
CA ASP A 449 -3.16 -2.39 -33.15
C ASP A 449 -3.88 -3.22 -32.10
N PHE A 450 -4.00 -2.67 -30.90
CA PHE A 450 -4.80 -3.27 -29.84
C PHE A 450 -6.22 -2.69 -29.89
N LYS A 451 -7.21 -3.59 -29.83
CA LYS A 451 -8.62 -3.21 -29.72
C LYS A 451 -9.12 -3.58 -28.33
N PRO A 452 -9.46 -2.61 -27.47
CA PRO A 452 -10.01 -2.90 -26.16
C PRO A 452 -11.26 -3.79 -26.25
N PRO A 453 -11.46 -4.70 -25.30
CA PRO A 453 -12.61 -5.59 -25.30
C PRO A 453 -13.90 -4.80 -25.05
N LYS A 454 -15.00 -5.36 -25.54
CA LYS A 454 -16.35 -4.86 -25.22
C LYS A 454 -16.77 -5.32 -23.81
N PRO A 455 -17.68 -4.59 -23.14
CA PRO A 455 -18.29 -5.01 -21.89
C PRO A 455 -18.89 -6.41 -22.01
N LEU A 456 -18.85 -7.17 -20.91
CA LEU A 456 -19.57 -8.44 -20.84
C LEU A 456 -21.09 -8.17 -20.87
N PRO A 457 -21.90 -8.99 -21.57
CA PRO A 457 -23.34 -8.82 -21.57
C PRO A 457 -23.90 -9.00 -20.15
N ILE A 458 -24.62 -8.00 -19.65
CA ILE A 458 -25.37 -8.09 -18.39
C ILE A 458 -26.80 -8.49 -18.75
N ASP A 459 -27.31 -9.57 -18.14
CA ASP A 459 -28.70 -10.04 -18.27
C ASP A 459 -29.24 -10.20 -19.71
N GLY A 460 -28.35 -10.46 -20.68
CA GLY A 460 -28.71 -10.68 -22.09
C GLY A 460 -28.89 -9.40 -22.91
N GLU A 461 -28.67 -8.23 -22.32
CA GLU A 461 -28.61 -6.97 -23.05
C GLU A 461 -27.26 -6.83 -23.75
N LYS A 462 -27.30 -6.40 -25.02
CA LYS A 462 -26.07 -6.16 -25.79
C LYS A 462 -25.46 -4.84 -25.32
N PRO A 463 -24.14 -4.80 -25.06
CA PRO A 463 -23.45 -3.55 -24.76
C PRO A 463 -23.68 -2.53 -25.87
N GLU A 464 -23.82 -1.25 -25.51
CA GLU A 464 -23.93 -0.16 -26.49
C GLU A 464 -22.67 -0.08 -27.36
N GLU A 465 -22.83 0.30 -28.63
CA GLU A 465 -21.70 0.52 -29.52
C GLU A 465 -20.87 1.71 -29.03
N GLY A 466 -19.58 1.45 -28.73
CA GLY A 466 -18.64 2.45 -28.25
C GLY A 466 -18.41 2.45 -26.74
N GLN A 467 -19.18 1.68 -25.96
CA GLN A 467 -18.98 1.60 -24.51
C GLN A 467 -17.70 0.81 -24.19
N GLY A 468 -16.69 1.46 -23.61
CA GLY A 468 -15.49 0.81 -23.08
C GLY A 468 -15.75 0.12 -21.74
N THR A 469 -14.89 -0.84 -21.37
CA THR A 469 -14.88 -1.46 -20.04
C THR A 469 -13.45 -1.60 -19.54
N SER A 470 -13.28 -1.60 -18.22
CA SER A 470 -12.07 -2.13 -17.59
C SER A 470 -11.90 -3.61 -17.95
N PHE A 471 -10.66 -4.08 -18.05
CA PHE A 471 -10.35 -5.44 -18.48
C PHE A 471 -9.07 -5.97 -17.84
N LEU A 472 -8.95 -7.30 -17.77
CA LEU A 472 -7.77 -7.99 -17.27
C LEU A 472 -6.99 -8.60 -18.42
N TRP A 473 -5.69 -8.32 -18.49
CA TRP A 473 -4.86 -8.76 -19.61
C TRP A 473 -3.55 -9.37 -19.12
N GLN A 474 -3.15 -10.50 -19.69
CA GLN A 474 -1.89 -11.17 -19.37
C GLN A 474 -0.65 -10.38 -19.87
N ALA A 475 -0.82 -9.44 -20.80
CA ALA A 475 0.26 -8.57 -21.23
C ALA A 475 0.43 -7.40 -20.24
N PRO A 476 1.64 -7.18 -19.68
CA PRO A 476 1.97 -5.98 -18.89
C PRO A 476 2.22 -4.76 -19.78
N ASN A 477 2.40 -3.58 -19.16
CA ASN A 477 2.76 -2.33 -19.84
C ASN A 477 4.03 -1.70 -19.23
N SER A 478 4.85 -1.04 -20.06
CA SER A 478 6.03 -0.27 -19.66
C SER A 478 5.78 1.22 -19.42
N ASP A 479 4.67 1.77 -19.90
CA ASP A 479 4.46 3.22 -19.98
C ASP A 479 3.95 3.82 -18.67
N ALA A 480 2.93 3.21 -18.07
CA ALA A 480 2.43 3.61 -16.77
C ALA A 480 1.72 2.42 -16.11
N MET A 481 2.39 1.81 -15.12
CA MET A 481 1.88 0.62 -14.44
C MET A 481 2.37 0.54 -13.00
N LEU A 482 1.46 0.24 -12.07
CA LEU A 482 1.79 -0.18 -10.72
C LEU A 482 2.03 -1.69 -10.69
N ILE A 483 3.22 -2.14 -10.32
CA ILE A 483 3.54 -3.55 -10.07
C ILE A 483 3.52 -3.82 -8.57
N THR A 484 2.88 -4.90 -8.16
CA THR A 484 2.79 -5.21 -6.73
C THR A 484 4.13 -5.71 -6.18
N GLY A 485 4.46 -5.35 -4.92
CA GLY A 485 5.72 -5.72 -4.27
C GLY A 485 6.08 -7.22 -4.37
N PRO A 486 5.16 -8.15 -4.05
CA PRO A 486 5.43 -9.58 -4.15
C PRO A 486 5.80 -10.02 -5.58
N ARG A 487 5.16 -9.43 -6.59
CA ARG A 487 5.43 -9.75 -8.00
C ARG A 487 6.75 -9.17 -8.48
N TRP A 488 7.14 -8.02 -7.95
CA TRP A 488 8.47 -7.45 -8.20
C TRP A 488 9.59 -8.33 -7.66
N ILE A 489 9.45 -8.85 -6.42
CA ILE A 489 10.43 -9.79 -5.82
C ILE A 489 10.54 -11.06 -6.68
N GLU A 490 9.39 -11.60 -7.11
CA GLU A 490 9.34 -12.77 -7.96
C GLU A 490 9.98 -12.53 -9.32
N LEU A 491 9.72 -11.36 -9.94
CA LEU A 491 10.32 -10.94 -11.19
C LEU A 491 11.85 -10.86 -11.09
N GLN A 492 12.38 -10.25 -10.02
CA GLN A 492 13.82 -10.22 -9.80
C GLN A 492 14.41 -11.62 -9.72
N SER A 493 13.81 -12.49 -8.91
CA SER A 493 14.26 -13.89 -8.76
C SER A 493 14.21 -14.64 -10.09
N PHE A 494 13.15 -14.42 -10.87
CA PHE A 494 12.97 -15.00 -12.21
C PHE A 494 14.04 -14.51 -13.19
N VAL A 495 14.34 -13.22 -13.20
CA VAL A 495 15.36 -12.63 -14.09
C VAL A 495 16.75 -13.11 -13.72
N THR A 496 17.13 -13.13 -12.44
CA THR A 496 18.43 -13.65 -12.00
C THR A 496 18.69 -15.06 -12.54
N ARG A 497 17.76 -15.99 -12.32
CA ARG A 497 17.89 -17.39 -12.78
C ARG A 497 17.84 -17.50 -14.32
N SER A 498 17.03 -16.68 -14.97
CA SER A 498 16.95 -16.65 -16.45
C SER A 498 18.28 -16.21 -17.08
N LEU A 499 18.93 -15.20 -16.49
CA LEU A 499 20.24 -14.71 -16.95
C LEU A 499 21.35 -15.74 -16.74
N GLU A 500 21.33 -16.46 -15.62
CA GLU A 500 22.27 -17.56 -15.37
C GLU A 500 22.13 -18.69 -16.41
N ARG A 501 20.89 -19.09 -16.72
CA ARG A 501 20.62 -20.11 -17.74
C ARG A 501 21.00 -19.66 -19.15
N ARG A 502 20.85 -18.38 -19.47
CA ARG A 502 21.25 -17.85 -20.78
C ARG A 502 22.77 -17.88 -20.98
N ARG A 503 23.56 -17.77 -19.90
CA ARG A 503 25.04 -17.87 -19.95
C ARG A 503 25.56 -19.30 -20.14
N ALA A 504 24.70 -20.31 -20.08
CA ALA A 504 25.08 -21.69 -20.37
C ALA A 504 25.49 -21.87 -21.85
N GLU A 505 26.31 -22.88 -22.15
CA GLU A 505 26.89 -23.12 -23.49
C GLU A 505 25.84 -23.24 -24.60
N ALA A 506 24.64 -23.72 -24.29
CA ALA A 506 23.50 -23.78 -25.20
C ALA A 506 22.27 -23.11 -24.56
N ALA A 507 22.09 -21.82 -24.82
CA ALA A 507 20.93 -21.07 -24.33
C ALA A 507 19.64 -21.60 -25.01
N PRO A 508 18.59 -21.95 -24.23
CA PRO A 508 17.32 -22.41 -24.77
C PRO A 508 16.67 -21.36 -25.68
N GLU A 509 16.02 -21.82 -26.76
CA GLU A 509 15.32 -20.95 -27.72
C GLU A 509 14.28 -20.05 -27.04
N LEU A 510 13.54 -20.59 -26.06
CA LEU A 510 12.53 -19.83 -25.31
C LEU A 510 13.11 -18.61 -24.56
N LEU A 511 14.41 -18.65 -24.22
CA LEU A 511 15.10 -17.50 -23.63
C LEU A 511 15.60 -16.51 -24.69
N THR A 512 15.98 -16.97 -25.87
CA THR A 512 16.58 -16.15 -26.94
C THR A 512 15.53 -15.55 -27.88
N SER A 513 14.39 -16.21 -28.08
CA SER A 513 13.28 -15.72 -28.90
C SER A 513 12.60 -14.54 -28.21
N LYS A 514 12.40 -13.43 -28.94
CA LYS A 514 11.77 -12.23 -28.40
C LYS A 514 10.35 -12.07 -28.90
N THR A 515 9.43 -11.76 -28.00
CA THR A 515 8.02 -11.54 -28.32
C THR A 515 7.67 -10.05 -28.28
N VAL A 516 8.24 -9.34 -27.30
CA VAL A 516 8.06 -7.91 -27.11
C VAL A 516 8.87 -7.14 -28.16
N GLY A 517 8.25 -6.15 -28.80
CA GLY A 517 8.89 -5.31 -29.78
C GLY A 517 9.98 -4.42 -29.16
N LYS A 518 10.92 -3.97 -30.01
CA LYS A 518 12.10 -3.18 -29.59
C LYS A 518 11.77 -1.72 -29.19
N GLN A 519 10.51 -1.31 -29.31
CA GLN A 519 10.02 -0.03 -28.79
C GLN A 519 9.82 -0.06 -27.26
N HIS A 520 9.72 -1.25 -26.65
CA HIS A 520 9.58 -1.40 -25.19
C HIS A 520 10.89 -1.80 -24.54
N PRO A 521 11.11 -1.43 -23.26
CA PRO A 521 12.34 -1.76 -22.54
C PRO A 521 12.50 -3.26 -22.31
N ALA A 522 13.75 -3.73 -22.27
CA ALA A 522 14.10 -5.15 -22.19
C ALA A 522 13.46 -5.92 -21.03
N TRP A 523 13.27 -5.26 -19.88
CA TRP A 523 12.67 -5.89 -18.70
C TRP A 523 11.22 -6.34 -18.93
N LEU A 524 10.50 -5.72 -19.87
CA LEU A 524 9.10 -6.04 -20.16
C LEU A 524 8.94 -7.46 -20.74
N GLU A 525 9.92 -7.94 -21.52
CA GLU A 525 9.94 -9.32 -22.03
C GLU A 525 9.99 -10.33 -20.88
N HIS A 526 10.81 -10.06 -19.86
CA HIS A 526 10.89 -10.92 -18.68
C HIS A 526 9.59 -10.90 -17.87
N LEU A 527 8.97 -9.73 -17.72
CA LEU A 527 7.69 -9.60 -17.04
C LEU A 527 6.57 -10.35 -17.78
N LEU A 528 6.52 -10.24 -19.11
CA LEU A 528 5.57 -10.99 -19.94
C LEU A 528 5.75 -12.50 -19.77
N ARG A 529 6.99 -13.00 -19.82
CA ARG A 529 7.28 -14.43 -19.63
C ARG A 529 6.84 -14.91 -18.25
N LEU A 530 7.10 -14.14 -17.20
CA LEU A 530 6.63 -14.46 -15.86
C LEU A 530 5.10 -14.46 -15.78
N ALA A 531 4.43 -13.46 -16.36
CA ALA A 531 2.98 -13.38 -16.38
C ALA A 531 2.35 -14.58 -17.11
N ARG A 532 2.93 -15.00 -18.24
CA ARG A 532 2.52 -16.20 -18.98
C ARG A 532 2.72 -17.47 -18.16
N ALA A 533 3.89 -17.64 -17.54
CA ALA A 533 4.20 -18.83 -16.74
C ALA A 533 3.33 -18.95 -15.48
N ARG A 534 2.92 -17.83 -14.89
CA ARG A 534 2.17 -17.81 -13.63
C ARG A 534 0.67 -17.58 -13.78
N GLY A 535 0.21 -17.21 -14.98
CA GLY A 535 -1.17 -16.77 -15.20
C GLY A 535 -1.47 -15.44 -14.51
N TYR A 536 -0.47 -14.56 -14.40
CA TYR A 536 -0.69 -13.24 -13.83
C TYR A 536 -1.38 -12.32 -14.83
N LEU A 537 -2.27 -11.48 -14.30
CA LEU A 537 -3.08 -10.54 -15.07
C LEU A 537 -2.86 -9.12 -14.56
N THR A 538 -2.78 -8.18 -15.50
CA THR A 538 -2.77 -6.75 -15.23
C THR A 538 -4.17 -6.19 -15.43
N LEU A 539 -4.66 -5.42 -14.46
CA LEU A 539 -5.93 -4.72 -14.62
C LEU A 539 -5.72 -3.41 -15.38
N TYR A 540 -6.50 -3.18 -16.42
CA TYR A 540 -6.53 -1.93 -17.17
C TYR A 540 -7.87 -1.22 -16.97
N PRO A 541 -7.87 0.12 -16.80
CA PRO A 541 -9.09 0.91 -16.80
C PRO A 541 -9.79 0.87 -18.16
N ASP A 542 -11.04 1.31 -18.18
CA ASP A 542 -11.71 1.69 -19.42
C ASP A 542 -11.00 2.87 -20.11
N ALA A 543 -11.31 3.10 -21.38
CA ALA A 543 -10.62 4.10 -22.19
C ALA A 543 -10.83 5.55 -21.70
N ASP A 544 -12.02 5.88 -21.18
CA ASP A 544 -12.35 7.22 -20.71
C ASP A 544 -11.58 7.53 -19.41
N THR A 545 -11.60 6.59 -18.46
CA THR A 545 -10.80 6.67 -17.24
C THR A 545 -9.31 6.69 -17.55
N ALA A 546 -8.82 5.86 -18.48
CA ALA A 546 -7.42 5.88 -18.89
C ALA A 546 -6.98 7.27 -19.40
N GLY A 547 -7.78 7.88 -20.28
CA GLY A 547 -7.52 9.22 -20.83
C GLY A 547 -7.57 10.33 -19.78
N ALA A 548 -8.36 10.15 -18.71
CA ALA A 548 -8.40 11.09 -17.58
C ALA A 548 -7.26 10.88 -16.57
N VAL A 549 -6.64 9.68 -16.53
CA VAL A 549 -5.57 9.34 -15.58
C VAL A 549 -4.20 9.78 -16.09
N ALA A 550 -3.85 9.38 -17.32
CA ALA A 550 -2.53 9.62 -17.87
C ALA A 550 -2.53 9.67 -19.40
N THR A 551 -1.68 10.54 -19.95
CA THR A 551 -1.46 10.67 -21.39
C THR A 551 -0.04 10.26 -21.74
N VAL A 552 0.14 9.46 -22.79
CA VAL A 552 1.46 9.10 -23.31
C VAL A 552 1.74 9.85 -24.60
N HIS A 553 2.81 10.64 -24.57
CA HIS A 553 3.23 11.50 -25.66
C HIS A 553 4.17 10.78 -26.63
N LYS A 554 4.00 11.01 -27.94
CA LYS A 554 4.77 10.32 -29.00
C LYS A 554 5.79 11.22 -29.70
N GLU A 555 5.66 12.53 -29.61
CA GLU A 555 6.45 13.52 -30.35
C GLU A 555 7.92 13.59 -29.95
N LEU A 556 8.25 13.13 -28.73
CA LEU A 556 9.63 12.99 -28.23
C LEU A 556 9.92 11.54 -27.81
N PHE A 557 9.25 10.57 -28.43
CA PHE A 557 9.50 9.16 -28.14
C PHE A 557 10.95 8.79 -28.49
N GLN A 558 11.60 8.07 -27.58
CA GLN A 558 12.92 7.50 -27.80
C GLN A 558 12.86 6.02 -27.51
N ALA A 559 13.36 5.22 -28.44
CA ALA A 559 13.50 3.80 -28.21
C ALA A 559 14.48 3.55 -27.05
N PRO A 560 14.27 2.46 -26.28
CA PRO A 560 15.20 2.05 -25.24
C PRO A 560 16.64 1.92 -25.78
N GLU A 561 17.60 2.33 -24.96
CA GLU A 561 19.01 2.44 -25.35
C GLU A 561 19.58 1.13 -25.88
N GLU A 562 19.19 0.01 -25.28
CA GLU A 562 19.63 -1.33 -25.69
C GLU A 562 19.29 -1.67 -27.16
N TYR A 563 18.30 -0.98 -27.76
CA TYR A 563 17.86 -1.19 -29.15
C TYR A 563 18.29 -0.08 -30.10
N GLY A 564 18.98 0.96 -29.62
CA GLY A 564 19.30 2.13 -30.44
C GLY A 564 20.03 1.79 -31.74
N LYS A 565 20.92 0.77 -31.74
CA LYS A 565 21.68 0.37 -32.95
C LYS A 565 20.84 -0.30 -34.02
N ASP A 566 19.75 -0.96 -33.62
CA ASP A 566 18.89 -1.72 -34.54
C ASP A 566 17.89 -0.79 -35.21
N LEU A 567 17.34 0.16 -34.45
CA LEU A 567 16.37 1.13 -34.94
C LEU A 567 17.02 2.29 -35.71
N GLU A 568 18.30 2.61 -35.45
CA GLU A 568 19.10 3.53 -36.29
C GLU A 568 19.41 2.93 -37.69
N LYS A 569 19.37 1.60 -37.85
CA LYS A 569 19.62 0.92 -39.14
C LYS A 569 18.36 0.80 -40.01
N ASP A 570 17.19 0.74 -39.38
CA ASP A 570 15.89 0.65 -40.06
C ASP A 570 15.34 2.03 -40.48
N GLN A 571 16.01 3.14 -40.12
CA GLN A 571 15.75 4.44 -40.72
C GLN A 571 16.45 4.54 -42.08
N PRO A 572 15.73 4.69 -43.21
CA PRO A 572 16.37 5.01 -44.47
C PRO A 572 17.06 6.37 -44.32
N ARG A 573 18.36 6.41 -44.61
CA ARG A 573 19.13 7.63 -44.81
C ARG A 573 18.65 8.33 -46.09
N ASP A 574 17.50 8.98 -46.03
CA ASP A 574 17.16 10.03 -46.97
C ASP A 574 16.49 11.17 -46.21
N GLY A 575 16.89 12.38 -46.57
CA GLY A 575 16.67 13.59 -45.80
C GLY A 575 15.23 13.78 -45.36
N VAL A 576 15.10 14.32 -44.14
CA VAL A 576 13.89 14.92 -43.57
C VAL A 576 13.20 15.74 -44.66
N LYS A 577 12.24 15.11 -45.35
CA LYS A 577 11.07 15.80 -45.85
C LYS A 577 10.17 15.90 -44.65
N THR A 578 10.06 17.12 -44.12
CA THR A 578 8.88 17.57 -43.42
C THR A 578 7.68 17.11 -44.23
N VAL A 579 7.01 16.06 -43.76
CA VAL A 579 5.64 15.79 -44.16
C VAL A 579 4.85 16.86 -43.43
N ASP A 580 4.70 18.02 -44.08
CA ASP A 580 3.54 18.85 -43.86
C ASP A 580 2.33 17.93 -44.12
N SER A 581 1.76 17.43 -43.04
CA SER A 581 0.45 16.79 -43.04
C SER A 581 -0.55 17.89 -42.73
N ASP A 582 -0.74 18.77 -43.71
CA ASP A 582 -2.04 19.38 -43.93
C ASP A 582 -2.92 18.27 -44.51
N ASP A 583 -3.43 17.40 -43.65
CA ASP A 583 -4.53 16.50 -43.97
C ASP A 583 -5.50 16.51 -42.79
N ASP A 584 -6.43 17.47 -42.86
CA ASP A 584 -7.70 17.51 -42.13
C ASP A 584 -8.54 16.28 -42.48
N SER A 585 -8.13 15.11 -41.98
CA SER A 585 -8.99 13.93 -41.90
C SER A 585 -9.19 13.57 -40.43
N ASP A 586 -10.34 14.06 -39.97
CA ASP A 586 -11.09 13.69 -38.78
C ASP A 586 -11.27 12.16 -38.69
N ASP A 587 -10.27 11.48 -38.13
CA ASP A 587 -10.43 10.13 -37.58
C ASP A 587 -9.94 10.16 -36.13
N GLY A 588 -10.93 10.23 -35.23
CA GLY A 588 -10.76 10.39 -33.80
C GLY A 588 -9.85 9.35 -33.17
N HIS A 589 -9.27 9.73 -32.02
CA HIS A 589 -8.52 9.00 -30.98
C HIS A 589 -7.28 9.79 -30.49
N ALA A 590 -7.06 11.00 -30.99
CA ALA A 590 -6.35 12.03 -30.24
C ALA A 590 -7.34 12.75 -29.31
N THR A 591 -7.51 12.25 -28.09
CA THR A 591 -8.26 12.97 -27.04
C THR A 591 -7.44 14.19 -26.59
N GLN A 592 -7.57 15.26 -27.36
CA GLN A 592 -7.26 16.62 -26.92
C GLN A 592 -8.26 17.03 -25.84
N ALA A 593 -7.72 17.50 -24.70
CA ALA A 593 -8.37 18.27 -23.65
C ALA A 593 -9.60 17.65 -22.94
N ALA A 594 -9.35 17.04 -21.79
CA ALA A 594 -10.32 17.08 -20.69
C ALA A 594 -9.66 17.58 -19.40
N PRO A 595 -9.96 18.83 -19.01
CA PRO A 595 -10.04 19.11 -17.59
C PRO A 595 -11.32 19.90 -17.31
N LEU A 596 -12.47 19.23 -17.41
CA LEU A 596 -13.70 19.69 -16.75
C LEU A 596 -14.35 18.59 -15.88
N LEU A 597 -14.04 17.32 -16.13
CA LEU A 597 -14.49 16.18 -15.32
C LEU A 597 -13.33 15.67 -14.45
N GLY A 598 -13.60 15.40 -13.18
CA GLY A 598 -12.64 14.72 -12.31
C GLY A 598 -12.49 13.26 -12.71
N ILE A 599 -11.35 12.63 -12.42
CA ILE A 599 -11.13 11.20 -12.74
C ILE A 599 -12.21 10.32 -12.10
N MET A 600 -12.71 10.70 -10.93
CA MET A 600 -13.77 9.94 -10.26
C MET A 600 -15.13 10.03 -10.99
N ASP A 601 -15.34 11.04 -11.83
CA ASP A 601 -16.56 11.22 -12.62
C ASP A 601 -16.55 10.35 -13.88
N THR A 602 -15.39 9.85 -14.32
CA THR A 602 -15.28 8.93 -15.46
C THR A 602 -15.56 7.48 -15.08
N LEU A 603 -15.56 7.16 -13.78
CA LEU A 603 -15.80 5.81 -13.30
C LEU A 603 -17.27 5.40 -13.48
N PRO A 604 -17.54 4.12 -13.82
CA PRO A 604 -18.89 3.63 -14.03
C PRO A 604 -19.76 3.70 -12.77
N ASP A 605 -21.08 3.58 -12.95
CA ASP A 605 -22.09 3.62 -11.87
C ASP A 605 -21.92 4.82 -10.92
N GLY A 606 -21.59 5.96 -11.50
CA GLY A 606 -21.39 7.22 -10.80
C GLY A 606 -20.25 7.17 -9.79
N GLY A 607 -19.08 6.60 -10.13
CA GLY A 607 -17.88 6.63 -9.29
C GLY A 607 -17.41 5.27 -8.74
N ARG A 608 -17.99 4.13 -9.15
CA ARG A 608 -17.65 2.80 -8.63
C ARG A 608 -16.61 2.12 -9.50
N LEU A 609 -15.74 1.36 -8.86
CA LEU A 609 -14.80 0.47 -9.54
C LEU A 609 -15.52 -0.85 -9.89
N VAL A 610 -15.29 -1.35 -11.11
CA VAL A 610 -15.90 -2.60 -11.59
C VAL A 610 -15.26 -3.79 -10.88
N SER A 611 -16.08 -4.75 -10.45
CA SER A 611 -15.55 -5.95 -9.79
C SER A 611 -14.80 -6.87 -10.78
N LEU A 612 -13.72 -7.51 -10.33
CA LEU A 612 -12.79 -8.29 -11.17
C LEU A 612 -13.42 -9.57 -11.78
N ASP A 613 -14.57 -10.00 -11.26
CA ASP A 613 -15.38 -11.09 -11.80
C ASP A 613 -16.30 -10.67 -12.96
N HIS A 614 -16.52 -9.36 -13.14
CA HIS A 614 -17.40 -8.79 -14.15
C HIS A 614 -16.62 -8.09 -15.29
N VAL A 615 -15.30 -8.27 -15.35
CA VAL A 615 -14.47 -7.72 -16.43
C VAL A 615 -14.02 -8.82 -17.40
N PRO A 616 -13.88 -8.52 -18.70
CA PRO A 616 -13.35 -9.47 -19.68
C PRO A 616 -11.88 -9.78 -19.42
N TYR A 617 -11.48 -11.02 -19.72
CA TYR A 617 -10.10 -11.48 -19.63
C TYR A 617 -9.49 -11.66 -21.02
N LEU A 618 -8.22 -11.30 -21.15
CA LEU A 618 -7.47 -11.37 -22.40
C LEU A 618 -6.20 -12.22 -22.27
N THR A 619 -5.93 -13.06 -23.26
CA THR A 619 -4.63 -13.72 -23.45
C THR A 619 -3.54 -12.71 -23.71
N TRP A 620 -2.27 -13.09 -23.61
CA TRP A 620 -1.16 -12.18 -23.92
C TRP A 620 -1.19 -11.64 -25.37
N GLU A 621 -1.82 -12.34 -26.32
CA GLU A 621 -2.03 -11.83 -27.69
C GLU A 621 -3.19 -10.82 -27.83
N GLY A 622 -3.93 -10.54 -26.75
CA GLY A 622 -5.08 -9.62 -26.76
C GLY A 622 -6.38 -10.28 -27.21
N THR A 623 -6.46 -11.60 -27.22
CA THR A 623 -7.70 -12.33 -27.55
C THR A 623 -8.53 -12.61 -26.30
N SER A 624 -9.86 -12.52 -26.40
CA SER A 624 -10.75 -12.83 -25.27
C SER A 624 -10.65 -14.30 -24.86
N ALA A 625 -10.54 -14.54 -23.56
CA ALA A 625 -10.44 -15.87 -22.99
C ALA A 625 -11.20 -15.97 -21.67
N THR A 626 -11.52 -17.19 -21.26
CA THR A 626 -12.02 -17.50 -19.93
C THR A 626 -10.86 -17.74 -18.95
N LEU A 627 -11.14 -17.66 -17.65
CA LEU A 627 -10.12 -17.99 -16.63
C LEU A 627 -9.59 -19.42 -16.76
N GLY A 628 -10.42 -20.39 -17.15
CA GLY A 628 -10.01 -21.78 -17.34
C GLY A 628 -9.05 -21.96 -18.53
N GLU A 629 -9.26 -21.22 -19.62
CA GLU A 629 -8.36 -21.20 -20.78
C GLU A 629 -7.02 -20.56 -20.43
N LEU A 630 -7.03 -19.44 -19.69
CA LEU A 630 -5.82 -18.79 -19.20
C LEU A 630 -5.02 -19.70 -18.26
N ASP A 631 -5.69 -20.37 -17.31
CA ASP A 631 -5.05 -21.31 -16.39
C ASP A 631 -4.42 -22.49 -17.15
N SER A 632 -5.11 -22.99 -18.17
CA SER A 632 -4.60 -24.07 -19.04
C SER A 632 -3.39 -23.64 -19.86
N ALA A 633 -3.46 -22.44 -20.47
CA ALA A 633 -2.36 -21.88 -21.26
C ALA A 633 -1.11 -21.60 -20.38
N SER A 634 -1.32 -21.09 -19.17
CA SER A 634 -0.24 -20.86 -18.22
C SER A 634 0.39 -22.15 -17.70
N LEU A 635 -0.41 -23.20 -17.46
CA LEU A 635 0.12 -24.51 -17.11
C LEU A 635 0.96 -25.12 -18.24
N GLN A 636 0.50 -24.99 -19.49
CA GLN A 636 1.27 -25.45 -20.66
C GLN A 636 2.60 -24.69 -20.79
N PHE A 637 2.56 -23.36 -20.73
CA PHE A 637 3.77 -22.53 -20.85
C PHE A 637 4.75 -22.76 -19.68
N SER A 638 4.27 -22.89 -18.45
CA SER A 638 5.12 -23.20 -17.29
C SER A 638 5.75 -24.58 -17.38
N THR A 639 5.02 -25.59 -17.88
CA THR A 639 5.57 -26.94 -18.10
C THR A 639 6.68 -26.89 -19.15
N GLU A 640 6.46 -26.20 -20.28
CA GLU A 640 7.47 -26.00 -21.31
C GLU A 640 8.70 -25.25 -20.77
N TRP A 641 8.46 -24.18 -20.01
CA TRP A 641 9.53 -23.39 -19.38
C TRP A 641 10.38 -24.25 -18.45
N ARG A 642 9.75 -25.03 -17.57
CA ARG A 642 10.45 -25.90 -16.62
C ARG A 642 11.33 -26.94 -17.32
N GLN A 643 10.85 -27.53 -18.40
CA GLN A 643 11.60 -28.52 -19.18
C GLN A 643 12.75 -27.89 -19.97
N ARG A 644 12.49 -26.79 -20.70
CA ARG A 644 13.46 -26.21 -21.63
C ARG A 644 14.46 -25.27 -20.96
N VAL A 645 14.03 -24.53 -19.94
CA VAL A 645 14.81 -23.47 -19.28
C VAL A 645 15.13 -23.83 -17.83
N GLY A 646 14.13 -24.37 -17.11
CA GLY A 646 14.23 -24.67 -15.69
C GLY A 646 15.17 -25.83 -15.33
N GLY A 647 15.45 -26.73 -16.27
CA GLY A 647 16.28 -27.92 -16.06
C GLY A 647 15.58 -29.02 -15.24
N CYS A 648 14.25 -29.10 -15.31
CA CYS A 648 13.45 -30.07 -14.56
C CYS A 648 13.25 -31.37 -15.35
N ASP A 649 13.64 -32.51 -14.77
CA ASP A 649 13.67 -33.82 -15.45
C ASP A 649 12.35 -34.63 -15.43
N ASP A 650 11.28 -34.17 -14.75
CA ASP A 650 10.04 -34.96 -14.60
C ASP A 650 8.72 -34.20 -14.87
N VAL A 651 7.79 -34.89 -15.55
CA VAL A 651 6.36 -34.49 -15.72
C VAL A 651 5.59 -34.60 -14.39
N ALA A 652 6.05 -35.45 -13.46
CA ALA A 652 5.47 -35.61 -12.13
C ALA A 652 5.60 -34.36 -11.25
N ASP A 653 6.52 -33.46 -11.60
CA ASP A 653 6.78 -32.21 -10.91
C ASP A 653 6.11 -30.99 -11.59
N SER A 654 5.24 -31.22 -12.59
CA SER A 654 4.49 -30.18 -13.32
C SER A 654 3.55 -29.34 -12.44
N LEU A 655 3.24 -29.81 -11.23
CA LEU A 655 2.46 -29.09 -10.22
C LEU A 655 3.32 -28.34 -9.19
N SER A 656 4.66 -28.47 -9.25
CA SER A 656 5.57 -27.73 -8.37
C SER A 656 5.51 -26.25 -8.71
N LYS A 657 5.50 -25.42 -7.66
CA LYS A 657 5.40 -23.96 -7.78
C LYS A 657 6.67 -23.33 -8.35
N ASP A 658 7.78 -24.03 -8.46
CA ASP A 658 9.04 -23.38 -8.86
C ASP A 658 9.26 -23.50 -10.37
N LEU A 659 9.71 -22.43 -11.04
CA LEU A 659 9.96 -22.46 -12.48
C LEU A 659 11.34 -23.04 -12.84
N PHE A 660 12.19 -23.28 -11.83
CA PHE A 660 13.56 -23.75 -11.96
C PHE A 660 13.78 -24.89 -10.97
N CYS A 661 14.37 -25.99 -11.43
CA CYS A 661 14.77 -27.12 -10.60
C CYS A 661 16.29 -27.04 -10.40
N GLU A 662 16.69 -26.76 -9.17
CA GLU A 662 18.09 -26.79 -8.72
C GLU A 662 18.33 -28.00 -7.82
#